data_AF-A0A9D5T4G6-F1
#
_entry.id   AF-A0A9D5T4G6-F1
#
_cell.length_a   1.000
_cell.length_b   1.000
_cell.length_c   1.000
_cell.angle_alpha   90.00
_cell.angle_beta   90.00
_cell.angle_gamma   90.00
#
_symmetry.space_group_name_H-M   'P 1'
#
loop_
_entity.id
_entity.type
_entity.pdbx_description
1 polymer ?
#
loop_
_entity_poly.entity_id
_entity_poly.type
_entity_poly.pdbx_seq_one_letter_code
_entity_poly.pdbx_strand_id
1 'polypeptide(L)'
;MAVLKCKSCGAPLNVGGNEQVVECIYCGLQQTFPRPDDDFKLQMFNQANDLRRQFDFDGAKSFLQAIISRFPEEPEAYWNVCLCKYGIMYVEDQQTLKQIPTFYRMIPQSILSDADYLKACQYAGAASWKYEEEAKQIEKLQRKILDLTNNEEPYDIFICYKKTDLDSGALTEDSKIASQIYMKLIENNYRVFWAERSLPPGCEYEPYIYSALATAKIMLVLSTDKRHFEAPWVKNEWIRYLDMMSRESDKTIITCYKNISPEDIPSNLRSLQALNMNDMLFSSDLLERIQKKLPKNKKDLDTESLFNAFKSFQNANQANAPQSSQSKEISFENGVYTGEAIAGKPHGQGTHFLANGDKYEGSWNVGKMHGQGTFTYHNGDFWTGEWNNGNAWNGNGKYYHTTQSNALTCQEGTLKNGMLSGNGKIYINGKLSREGFFSDGKLNGHGTAYVKGHTCTGEFKDGQPWNAKGVYPLTEIDKAIYNGTWTNGAPNGPGTIEFIEKSEKIDGTFYNGLNGTVCWIYDDGRRYEGEMRNGMLSGQGIMLSNDGNLIYRGEYANNLPNGYGVRFVNEYERYEGGFCDGLFSGQGTYYYQQGYWTGEWYEGKRWNGQGLLIHPNGNTFNGYIANGVATGRGVLQFTDGSRFDGDFYNDNYYNGTVYNAHNQIIGVYVNGEVQQAERTFEQRIIDTALGMFKF
;
A
#
# COMPACT_ATOMS: atom_id res chain seq x y z
N MET A 1 21.26 -19.56 31.42
CA MET A 1 20.57 -19.71 30.13
C MET A 1 20.56 -18.37 29.41
N ALA A 2 20.95 -18.36 28.15
CA ALA A 2 20.87 -17.18 27.30
C ALA A 2 19.41 -16.74 27.14
N VAL A 3 19.14 -15.43 27.28
CA VAL A 3 17.79 -14.88 27.10
C VAL A 3 17.48 -14.83 25.61
N LEU A 4 16.43 -15.52 25.19
CA LEU A 4 15.95 -15.52 23.82
C LEU A 4 15.27 -14.19 23.48
N LYS A 5 15.56 -13.65 22.30
CA LYS A 5 15.03 -12.36 21.83
C LYS A 5 14.02 -12.53 20.71
N CYS A 6 13.04 -11.63 20.67
CA CYS A 6 12.05 -11.51 19.62
C CYS A 6 12.73 -11.35 18.25
N LYS A 7 12.28 -12.11 17.24
CA LYS A 7 12.83 -12.04 15.88
C LYS A 7 12.50 -10.72 15.18
N SER A 8 11.38 -10.07 15.55
CA SER A 8 11.01 -8.73 15.07
C SER A 8 11.75 -7.62 15.82
N CYS A 9 11.41 -7.36 17.09
CA CYS A 9 11.87 -6.15 17.80
C CYS A 9 13.16 -6.32 18.62
N GLY A 10 13.67 -7.54 18.79
CA GLY A 10 14.87 -7.81 19.58
C GLY A 10 14.69 -7.75 21.11
N ALA A 11 13.47 -7.49 21.60
CA ALA A 11 13.16 -7.50 23.02
C ALA A 11 13.19 -8.93 23.61
N PRO A 12 13.49 -9.10 24.91
CA PRO A 12 13.53 -10.41 25.54
C PRO A 12 12.15 -11.08 25.53
N LEU A 13 12.12 -12.39 25.22
CA LEU A 13 10.89 -13.20 25.22
C LEU A 13 10.71 -13.91 26.57
N ASN A 14 9.46 -13.95 27.03
CA ASN A 14 9.07 -14.73 28.20
C ASN A 14 8.57 -16.10 27.74
N VAL A 15 9.50 -17.05 27.64
CA VAL A 15 9.20 -18.42 27.19
C VAL A 15 8.96 -19.32 28.40
N GLY A 16 7.79 -19.97 28.46
CA GLY A 16 7.41 -20.89 29.54
C GLY A 16 6.40 -21.95 29.06
N GLY A 17 6.47 -23.16 29.61
CA GLY A 17 5.60 -24.29 29.24
C GLY A 17 6.17 -25.19 28.12
N ASN A 18 5.35 -26.14 27.65
CA ASN A 18 5.69 -27.08 26.57
C ASN A 18 5.33 -26.56 25.17
N GLU A 19 4.81 -25.33 25.06
CA GLU A 19 4.39 -24.73 23.79
C GLU A 19 5.56 -24.00 23.11
N GLN A 20 5.79 -24.25 21.81
CA GLN A 20 6.85 -23.60 21.01
C GLN A 20 6.39 -22.30 20.33
N VAL A 21 5.33 -21.66 20.84
CA VAL A 21 4.78 -20.39 20.33
C VAL A 21 4.70 -19.40 21.48
N VAL A 22 5.11 -18.16 21.25
CA VAL A 22 5.09 -17.09 22.25
C VAL A 22 4.67 -15.77 21.61
N GLU A 23 3.88 -14.98 22.34
CA GLU A 23 3.58 -13.60 21.95
C GLU A 23 4.58 -12.64 22.59
N CYS A 24 5.19 -11.76 21.78
CA CYS A 24 6.08 -10.73 22.29
C CYS A 24 5.29 -9.58 22.92
N ILE A 25 5.41 -9.41 24.23
CA ILE A 25 4.71 -8.34 24.97
C ILE A 25 5.07 -6.90 24.53
N TYR A 26 6.14 -6.74 23.76
CA TYR A 26 6.63 -5.43 23.32
C TYR A 26 6.11 -5.01 21.95
N CYS A 27 5.95 -5.96 21.02
CA CYS A 27 5.50 -5.67 19.66
C CYS A 27 4.26 -6.45 19.21
N GLY A 28 3.70 -7.31 20.07
CA GLY A 28 2.53 -8.13 19.77
C GLY A 28 2.76 -9.25 18.75
N LEU A 29 4.02 -9.49 18.30
CA LEU A 29 4.30 -10.58 17.38
C LEU A 29 4.13 -11.93 18.09
N GLN A 30 3.14 -12.70 17.66
CA GLN A 30 3.03 -14.13 17.96
C GLN A 30 3.98 -14.91 17.06
N GLN A 31 4.98 -15.58 17.64
CA GLN A 31 6.06 -16.22 16.90
C GLN A 31 6.43 -17.59 17.47
N THR A 32 7.00 -18.43 16.60
CA THR A 32 7.73 -19.64 17.01
C THR A 32 9.11 -19.31 17.56
N PHE A 33 9.66 -20.19 18.38
CA PHE A 33 10.99 -20.03 18.97
C PHE A 33 11.75 -21.36 19.08
N PRO A 34 13.11 -21.35 19.11
CA PRO A 34 13.88 -22.59 19.16
C PRO A 34 13.72 -23.30 20.51
N ARG A 35 13.93 -24.62 20.53
CA ARG A 35 13.91 -25.37 21.81
C ARG A 35 14.95 -24.76 22.79
N PRO A 36 14.57 -24.36 24.01
CA PRO A 36 15.46 -23.70 24.95
C PRO A 36 16.29 -24.71 25.77
N ASP A 37 16.94 -25.64 25.08
CA ASP A 37 17.70 -26.76 25.65
C ASP A 37 19.24 -26.57 25.56
N ASP A 38 19.72 -25.60 24.77
CA ASP A 38 21.16 -25.36 24.56
C ASP A 38 21.49 -23.86 24.42
N ASP A 39 22.42 -23.36 25.26
CA ASP A 39 22.80 -21.94 25.31
C ASP A 39 23.54 -21.45 24.05
N PHE A 40 24.33 -22.32 23.41
CA PHE A 40 25.01 -21.98 22.15
C PHE A 40 23.98 -21.77 21.04
N LYS A 41 22.98 -22.65 20.96
CA LYS A 41 21.88 -22.54 20.00
C LYS A 41 21.12 -21.22 20.18
N LEU A 42 20.73 -20.88 21.40
CA LEU A 42 20.01 -19.63 21.71
C LEU A 42 20.82 -18.37 21.35
N GLN A 43 22.13 -18.37 21.63
CA GLN A 43 23.01 -17.27 21.24
C GLN A 43 23.11 -17.11 19.72
N MET A 44 23.24 -18.22 18.97
CA MET A 44 23.31 -18.19 17.51
C MET A 44 22.00 -17.67 16.90
N PHE A 45 20.84 -18.05 17.43
CA PHE A 45 19.55 -17.50 16.98
C PHE A 45 19.45 -16.00 17.22
N ASN A 46 19.88 -15.52 18.39
CA ASN A 46 19.88 -14.09 18.69
C ASN A 46 20.77 -13.31 17.70
N GLN A 47 21.97 -13.82 17.39
CA GLN A 47 22.88 -13.22 16.41
C GLN A 47 22.29 -13.24 14.99
N ALA A 48 21.69 -14.35 14.56
CA ALA A 48 21.01 -14.42 13.28
C ALA A 48 19.86 -13.40 13.19
N ASN A 49 19.06 -13.26 14.25
CA ASN A 49 17.98 -12.27 14.30
C ASN A 49 18.50 -10.83 14.30
N ASP A 50 19.63 -10.54 14.95
CA ASP A 50 20.29 -9.23 14.90
C ASP A 50 20.74 -8.87 13.48
N LEU A 51 21.32 -9.83 12.75
CA LEU A 51 21.72 -9.65 11.35
C LEU A 51 20.52 -9.45 10.42
N ARG A 52 19.43 -10.20 10.63
CA ARG A 52 18.18 -9.99 9.88
C ARG A 52 17.59 -8.60 10.07
N ARG A 53 17.58 -8.08 11.30
CA ARG A 53 17.16 -6.70 11.59
C ARG A 53 18.03 -5.64 10.92
N GLN A 54 19.27 -5.99 10.58
CA GLN A 54 20.19 -5.16 9.81
C GLN A 54 20.11 -5.41 8.30
N PHE A 55 19.14 -6.23 7.85
CA PHE A 55 18.94 -6.66 6.47
C PHE A 55 20.09 -7.49 5.88
N ASP A 56 20.95 -8.08 6.72
CA ASP A 56 21.99 -9.04 6.32
C ASP A 56 21.46 -10.48 6.41
N PHE A 57 20.63 -10.84 5.43
CA PHE A 57 19.98 -12.16 5.38
C PHE A 57 20.97 -13.30 5.09
N ASP A 58 21.99 -13.06 4.27
CA ASP A 58 22.99 -14.07 3.91
C ASP A 58 23.96 -14.33 5.09
N GLY A 59 24.36 -13.28 5.82
CA GLY A 59 25.07 -13.41 7.08
C GLY A 59 24.26 -14.21 8.10
N ALA A 60 22.99 -13.83 8.31
CA ALA A 60 22.09 -14.56 9.21
C ALA A 60 21.92 -16.04 8.82
N LYS A 61 21.76 -16.33 7.53
CA LYS A 61 21.65 -17.70 7.01
C LYS A 61 22.87 -18.56 7.35
N SER A 62 24.07 -17.97 7.33
CA SER A 62 25.30 -18.69 7.67
C SER A 62 25.29 -19.20 9.12
N PHE A 63 24.82 -18.36 10.06
CA PHE A 63 24.63 -18.76 11.46
C PHE A 63 23.58 -19.87 11.61
N LEU A 64 22.46 -19.74 10.91
CA LEU A 64 21.37 -20.72 10.97
C LEU A 64 21.77 -22.08 10.36
N GLN A 65 22.58 -22.09 9.30
CA GLN A 65 23.13 -23.31 8.72
C GLN A 65 24.11 -24.02 9.67
N ALA A 66 24.89 -23.26 10.45
CA ALA A 66 25.72 -23.82 11.51
C ALA A 66 24.86 -24.48 12.62
N ILE A 67 23.71 -23.89 12.95
CA ILE A 67 22.72 -24.52 13.85
C ILE A 67 22.20 -25.82 13.24
N ILE A 68 21.77 -25.83 11.98
CA ILE A 68 21.24 -27.03 11.30
C ILE A 68 22.28 -28.16 11.27
N SER A 69 23.56 -27.84 11.06
CA SER A 69 24.63 -28.83 11.04
C SER A 69 24.84 -29.51 12.41
N ARG A 70 24.58 -28.80 13.50
CA ARG A 70 24.75 -29.31 14.87
C ARG A 70 23.45 -29.86 15.48
N PHE A 71 22.30 -29.32 15.08
CA PHE A 71 20.97 -29.65 15.55
C PHE A 71 20.02 -29.88 14.36
N PRO A 72 20.11 -31.02 13.66
CA PRO A 72 19.39 -31.25 12.40
C PRO A 72 17.87 -31.32 12.53
N GLU A 73 17.34 -31.48 13.74
CA GLU A 73 15.90 -31.57 14.05
C GLU A 73 15.33 -30.28 14.65
N GLU A 74 16.06 -29.15 14.59
CA GLU A 74 15.58 -27.86 15.08
C GLU A 74 14.67 -27.17 14.03
N PRO A 75 13.33 -27.19 14.18
CA PRO A 75 12.41 -26.66 13.18
C PRO A 75 12.60 -25.15 12.95
N GLU A 76 12.88 -24.40 14.02
CA GLU A 76 13.02 -22.95 13.94
C GLU A 76 14.24 -22.53 13.11
N ALA A 77 15.27 -23.37 13.05
CA ALA A 77 16.46 -23.10 12.25
C ALA A 77 16.12 -23.12 10.75
N TYR A 78 15.40 -24.15 10.30
CA TYR A 78 14.93 -24.25 8.92
C TYR A 78 13.94 -23.13 8.58
N TRP A 79 13.01 -22.80 9.48
CA TRP A 79 12.08 -21.69 9.26
C TRP A 79 12.82 -20.37 9.06
N ASN A 80 13.81 -20.06 9.91
CA ASN A 80 14.59 -18.85 9.76
C ASN A 80 15.46 -18.84 8.49
N VAL A 81 15.98 -19.99 8.05
CA VAL A 81 16.67 -20.07 6.75
C VAL A 81 15.70 -19.76 5.62
N CYS A 82 14.47 -20.29 5.68
CA CYS A 82 13.43 -19.99 4.72
C CYS A 82 13.11 -18.48 4.71
N LEU A 83 12.85 -17.89 5.88
CA LEU A 83 12.58 -16.46 5.99
C LEU A 83 13.76 -15.59 5.49
N CYS A 84 15.02 -15.98 5.75
CA CYS A 84 16.19 -15.29 5.18
C CYS A 84 16.23 -15.40 3.66
N LYS A 85 15.90 -16.58 3.11
CA LYS A 85 15.84 -16.81 1.66
C LYS A 85 14.84 -15.86 0.99
N TYR A 86 13.66 -15.68 1.59
CA TYR A 86 12.60 -14.77 1.12
C TYR A 86 12.73 -13.34 1.68
N GLY A 87 13.81 -13.02 2.40
CA GLY A 87 14.06 -11.70 3.00
C GLY A 87 12.88 -11.17 3.81
N ILE A 88 12.21 -12.03 4.57
CA ILE A 88 11.02 -11.65 5.32
C ILE A 88 11.42 -10.97 6.62
N MET A 89 10.83 -9.82 6.90
CA MET A 89 10.86 -9.16 8.19
C MET A 89 9.42 -8.92 8.66
N TYR A 90 9.22 -8.79 9.96
CA TYR A 90 7.91 -8.42 10.51
C TYR A 90 7.96 -6.95 10.87
N VAL A 91 7.07 -6.17 10.26
CA VAL A 91 6.98 -4.72 10.41
C VAL A 91 5.61 -4.38 10.96
N GLU A 92 5.54 -3.34 11.77
CA GLU A 92 4.28 -2.85 12.30
C GLU A 92 3.44 -2.19 11.20
N ASP A 93 2.23 -2.68 10.99
CA ASP A 93 1.25 -2.04 10.13
C ASP A 93 0.65 -0.82 10.84
N GLN A 94 0.70 0.35 10.21
CA GLN A 94 0.28 1.60 10.85
C GLN A 94 -1.24 1.69 11.10
N GLN A 95 -2.06 0.89 10.41
CA GLN A 95 -3.52 0.91 10.57
C GLN A 95 -4.00 -0.06 11.65
N THR A 96 -3.42 -1.26 11.68
CA THR A 96 -3.82 -2.34 12.59
C THR A 96 -2.92 -2.47 13.81
N LEU A 97 -1.76 -1.80 13.82
CA LEU A 97 -0.69 -1.90 14.82
C LEU A 97 -0.15 -3.33 15.01
N LYS A 98 -0.46 -4.22 14.06
CA LYS A 98 -0.03 -5.62 14.10
C LYS A 98 1.26 -5.80 13.31
N GLN A 99 2.06 -6.76 13.76
CA GLN A 99 3.28 -7.16 13.07
C GLN A 99 2.92 -8.03 11.86
N ILE A 100 3.21 -7.54 10.66
CA ILE A 100 2.91 -8.23 9.40
C ILE A 100 4.20 -8.64 8.68
N PRO A 101 4.24 -9.82 8.05
CA PRO A 101 5.39 -10.21 7.23
C PRO A 101 5.52 -9.25 6.03
N THR A 102 6.74 -8.80 5.76
CA THR A 102 7.09 -7.84 4.72
C THR A 102 8.30 -8.37 3.95
N PHE A 103 8.22 -8.35 2.62
CA PHE A 103 9.32 -8.78 1.77
C PHE A 103 10.39 -7.69 1.64
N TYR A 104 11.65 -8.09 1.81
CA TYR A 104 12.85 -7.34 1.41
C TYR A 104 13.68 -8.12 0.39
N ARG A 105 13.23 -9.33 0.01
CA ARG A 105 13.81 -10.16 -1.04
C ARG A 105 12.74 -11.06 -1.67
N MET A 106 12.06 -10.55 -2.69
CA MET A 106 11.08 -11.35 -3.42
C MET A 106 11.77 -12.39 -4.32
N ILE A 107 11.22 -13.61 -4.27
CA ILE A 107 11.57 -14.79 -5.06
C ILE A 107 10.27 -15.33 -5.66
N PRO A 108 10.23 -15.76 -6.93
CA PRO A 108 8.97 -16.17 -7.58
C PRO A 108 8.49 -17.58 -7.17
N GLN A 109 9.38 -18.45 -6.69
CA GLN A 109 9.00 -19.78 -6.22
C GLN A 109 8.13 -19.67 -4.96
N SER A 110 7.03 -20.44 -4.92
CA SER A 110 6.13 -20.45 -3.77
C SER A 110 6.85 -20.87 -2.49
N ILE A 111 6.67 -20.11 -1.41
CA ILE A 111 7.22 -20.44 -0.09
C ILE A 111 6.68 -21.78 0.43
N LEU A 112 5.46 -22.15 0.06
CA LEU A 112 4.83 -23.42 0.46
C LEU A 112 5.52 -24.65 -0.15
N SER A 113 6.31 -24.46 -1.21
CA SER A 113 7.10 -25.51 -1.86
C SER A 113 8.55 -25.56 -1.41
N ASP A 114 8.97 -24.65 -0.52
CA ASP A 114 10.37 -24.51 -0.12
C ASP A 114 10.83 -25.67 0.77
N ALA A 115 11.99 -26.25 0.46
CA ALA A 115 12.50 -27.42 1.16
C ALA A 115 12.78 -27.18 2.65
N ASP A 116 13.20 -25.97 3.03
CA ASP A 116 13.47 -25.62 4.42
C ASP A 116 12.15 -25.38 5.18
N TYR A 117 11.15 -24.76 4.53
CA TYR A 117 9.78 -24.70 5.08
C TYR A 117 9.19 -26.09 5.36
N LEU A 118 9.28 -27.01 4.40
CA LEU A 118 8.76 -28.37 4.56
C LEU A 118 9.44 -29.12 5.72
N LYS A 119 10.76 -28.93 5.89
CA LYS A 119 11.50 -29.49 7.03
C LYS A 119 11.09 -28.84 8.36
N ALA A 120 10.84 -27.52 8.38
CA ALA A 120 10.35 -26.86 9.58
C ALA A 120 9.01 -27.47 10.05
N CYS A 121 8.05 -27.64 9.14
CA CYS A 121 6.77 -28.28 9.45
C CYS A 121 6.94 -29.74 9.89
N GLN A 122 7.85 -30.49 9.25
CA GLN A 122 8.14 -31.88 9.60
C GLN A 122 8.67 -32.03 11.03
N TYR A 123 9.60 -31.17 11.46
CA TYR A 123 10.24 -31.26 12.78
C TYR A 123 9.47 -30.55 13.91
N ALA A 124 8.49 -29.72 13.57
CA ALA A 124 7.72 -28.90 14.53
C ALA A 124 6.71 -29.67 15.37
N GLY A 125 6.27 -30.86 14.94
CA GLY A 125 5.21 -31.62 15.63
C GLY A 125 3.94 -30.78 15.84
N ALA A 126 3.48 -30.65 17.09
CA ALA A 126 2.27 -29.91 17.43
C ALA A 126 2.32 -28.39 17.11
N ALA A 127 3.51 -27.82 16.89
CA ALA A 127 3.68 -26.41 16.53
C ALA A 127 3.68 -26.15 15.01
N SER A 128 3.47 -27.18 14.16
CA SER A 128 3.51 -27.04 12.69
C SER A 128 2.53 -26.01 12.16
N TRP A 129 1.34 -25.91 12.78
CA TRP A 129 0.27 -25.00 12.37
C TRP A 129 0.73 -23.55 12.29
N LYS A 130 1.66 -23.11 13.15
CA LYS A 130 2.12 -21.71 13.17
C LYS A 130 3.00 -21.40 11.97
N TYR A 131 3.89 -22.32 11.61
CA TYR A 131 4.70 -22.21 10.39
C TYR A 131 3.82 -22.22 9.13
N GLU A 132 2.80 -23.08 9.10
CA GLU A 132 1.84 -23.13 7.99
C GLU A 132 1.00 -21.86 7.88
N GLU A 133 0.54 -21.31 9.01
CA GLU A 133 -0.20 -20.05 9.06
C GLU A 133 0.66 -18.89 8.51
N GLU A 134 1.88 -18.74 9.03
CA GLU A 134 2.81 -17.69 8.58
C GLU A 134 3.17 -17.86 7.11
N ALA A 135 3.46 -19.08 6.65
CA ALA A 135 3.78 -19.35 5.25
C ALA A 135 2.59 -19.05 4.30
N LYS A 136 1.35 -19.33 4.71
CA LYS A 136 0.15 -18.95 3.94
C LYS A 136 -0.03 -17.43 3.86
N GLN A 137 0.27 -16.71 4.93
CA GLN A 137 0.25 -15.24 4.92
C GLN A 137 1.30 -14.69 3.95
N ILE A 138 2.53 -15.22 4.01
CA ILE A 138 3.63 -14.84 3.11
C ILE A 138 3.30 -15.18 1.65
N GLU A 139 2.74 -16.36 1.37
CA GLU A 139 2.30 -16.78 0.03
C GLU A 139 1.24 -15.82 -0.54
N LYS A 140 0.25 -15.41 0.27
CA LYS A 140 -0.78 -14.45 -0.16
C LYS A 140 -0.16 -13.12 -0.57
N LEU A 141 0.80 -12.62 0.23
CA LEU A 141 1.55 -11.42 -0.09
C LEU A 141 2.39 -11.61 -1.36
N GLN A 142 3.10 -12.72 -1.47
CA GLN A 142 3.92 -13.06 -2.64
C GLN A 142 3.13 -13.02 -3.94
N ARG A 143 1.92 -13.60 -3.96
CA ARG A 143 1.01 -13.56 -5.13
C ARG A 143 0.61 -12.14 -5.48
N LYS A 144 0.23 -11.33 -4.48
CA LYS A 144 -0.08 -9.92 -4.69
C LYS A 144 1.09 -9.17 -5.32
N ILE A 145 2.32 -9.42 -4.88
CA ILE A 145 3.53 -8.81 -5.45
C ILE A 145 3.78 -9.27 -6.89
N LEU A 146 3.63 -10.56 -7.17
CA LEU A 146 3.77 -11.13 -8.52
C LEU A 146 2.71 -10.56 -9.49
N ASP A 147 1.46 -10.44 -9.04
CA ASP A 147 0.36 -9.89 -9.85
C ASP A 147 0.58 -8.41 -10.18
N LEU A 148 1.11 -7.62 -9.24
CA LEU A 148 1.52 -6.24 -9.49
C LEU A 148 2.64 -6.17 -10.54
N THR A 149 3.66 -7.03 -10.41
CA THR A 149 4.79 -7.09 -11.35
C THR A 149 4.34 -7.40 -12.78
N ASN A 150 3.38 -8.32 -12.95
CA ASN A 150 2.87 -8.69 -14.27
C ASN A 150 2.09 -7.56 -14.98
N ASN A 151 1.61 -6.57 -14.21
CA ASN A 151 0.87 -5.43 -14.74
C ASN A 151 1.76 -4.22 -15.02
N GLU A 152 3.03 -4.25 -14.60
CA GLU A 152 4.00 -3.20 -14.93
C GLU A 152 4.63 -3.45 -16.30
N GLU A 153 4.91 -2.38 -17.03
CA GLU A 153 5.80 -2.50 -18.18
C GLU A 153 7.19 -3.00 -17.72
N PRO A 154 7.96 -3.69 -18.56
CA PRO A 154 9.29 -4.20 -18.21
C PRO A 154 10.37 -3.11 -18.24
N TYR A 155 11.33 -3.18 -17.31
CA TYR A 155 12.50 -2.32 -17.32
C TYR A 155 13.61 -2.91 -18.20
N ASP A 156 14.40 -2.05 -18.82
CA ASP A 156 15.58 -2.45 -19.59
C ASP A 156 16.83 -2.53 -18.68
N ILE A 157 16.98 -1.51 -17.81
CA ILE A 157 18.20 -1.27 -17.03
C ILE A 157 17.85 -0.98 -15.57
N PHE A 158 18.58 -1.58 -14.63
CA PHE A 158 18.50 -1.31 -13.19
C PHE A 158 19.76 -0.59 -12.71
N ILE A 159 19.63 0.54 -12.01
CA ILE A 159 20.79 1.24 -11.40
C ILE A 159 20.87 0.92 -9.91
N CYS A 160 21.93 0.20 -9.52
CA CYS A 160 22.26 -0.18 -8.15
C CYS A 160 23.41 0.67 -7.62
N TYR A 161 23.20 1.36 -6.49
CA TYR A 161 24.15 2.29 -5.90
C TYR A 161 23.81 2.58 -4.43
N LYS A 162 24.78 3.09 -3.65
CA LYS A 162 24.53 3.53 -2.27
C LYS A 162 24.01 4.96 -2.29
N LYS A 163 22.78 5.22 -1.82
CA LYS A 163 22.16 6.56 -1.84
C LYS A 163 22.74 7.55 -0.84
N THR A 164 22.77 7.16 0.44
CA THR A 164 23.20 8.01 1.55
C THR A 164 24.35 7.39 2.31
N ASP A 165 25.24 8.25 2.79
CA ASP A 165 26.27 7.86 3.75
C ASP A 165 25.64 7.65 5.14
N LEU A 166 26.05 6.57 5.82
CA LEU A 166 25.44 6.17 7.10
C LEU A 166 25.82 7.11 8.26
N ASP A 167 27.01 7.71 8.21
CA ASP A 167 27.55 8.53 9.29
C ASP A 167 27.04 9.98 9.22
N SER A 168 26.85 10.49 8.00
CA SER A 168 26.45 11.88 7.75
C SER A 168 24.99 12.07 7.29
N GLY A 169 24.34 11.01 6.81
CA GLY A 169 23.01 11.08 6.19
C GLY A 169 22.95 11.83 4.85
N ALA A 170 24.09 12.34 4.36
CA ALA A 170 24.19 13.09 3.12
C ALA A 170 24.13 12.16 1.89
N LEU A 171 23.70 12.71 0.75
CA LEU A 171 23.76 12.00 -0.53
C LEU A 171 25.22 11.71 -0.90
N THR A 172 25.48 10.46 -1.29
CA THR A 172 26.79 10.02 -1.76
C THR A 172 27.12 10.61 -3.14
N GLU A 173 28.39 10.53 -3.53
CA GLU A 173 28.79 10.82 -4.91
C GLU A 173 28.13 9.85 -5.91
N ASP A 174 27.92 8.59 -5.51
CA ASP A 174 27.22 7.58 -6.32
C ASP A 174 25.81 8.04 -6.72
N SER A 175 25.04 8.65 -5.81
CA SER A 175 23.69 9.15 -6.09
C SER A 175 23.70 10.22 -7.19
N LYS A 176 24.68 11.13 -7.15
CA LYS A 176 24.84 12.18 -8.18
C LYS A 176 25.18 11.59 -9.54
N ILE A 177 26.09 10.62 -9.58
CA ILE A 177 26.49 9.94 -10.82
C ILE A 177 25.33 9.09 -11.37
N ALA A 178 24.59 8.40 -10.50
CA ALA A 178 23.40 7.63 -10.88
C ALA A 178 22.37 8.50 -11.60
N SER A 179 22.13 9.73 -11.12
CA SER A 179 21.23 10.69 -11.76
C SER A 179 21.69 11.08 -13.17
N GLN A 180 22.99 11.34 -13.36
CA GLN A 180 23.55 11.71 -14.68
C GLN A 180 23.45 10.55 -15.67
N ILE A 181 23.77 9.33 -15.24
CA ILE A 181 23.66 8.12 -16.07
C ILE A 181 22.19 7.87 -16.42
N TYR A 182 21.28 8.00 -15.45
CA TYR A 182 19.85 7.84 -15.67
C TYR A 182 19.32 8.73 -16.80
N MET A 183 19.61 10.04 -16.75
CA MET A 183 19.13 10.99 -17.78
C MET A 183 19.63 10.59 -19.17
N LYS A 184 20.93 10.26 -19.28
CA LYS A 184 21.54 9.88 -20.56
C LYS A 184 20.95 8.59 -21.14
N LEU A 185 20.53 7.64 -20.30
CA LEU A 185 19.89 6.41 -20.75
C LEU A 185 18.44 6.63 -21.20
N ILE A 186 17.70 7.51 -20.50
CA ILE A 186 16.34 7.90 -20.89
C ILE A 186 16.33 8.63 -22.24
N GLU A 187 17.29 9.54 -22.49
CA GLU A 187 17.49 10.19 -23.80
C GLU A 187 17.70 9.18 -24.95
N ASN A 188 18.24 8.00 -24.63
CA ASN A 188 18.46 6.91 -25.57
C ASN A 188 17.30 5.89 -25.59
N ASN A 189 16.13 6.27 -25.09
CA ASN A 189 14.89 5.50 -25.09
C ASN A 189 14.97 4.19 -24.28
N TYR A 190 15.82 4.11 -23.26
CA TYR A 190 15.82 2.99 -22.31
C TYR A 190 14.87 3.27 -21.15
N ARG A 191 14.12 2.25 -20.74
CA ARG A 191 13.30 2.28 -19.53
C ARG A 191 14.18 1.86 -18.35
N VAL A 192 14.54 2.84 -17.53
CA VAL A 192 15.54 2.65 -16.46
C VAL A 192 14.88 2.70 -15.10
N PHE A 193 15.20 1.75 -14.25
CA PHE A 193 14.83 1.78 -12.83
C PHE A 193 15.90 2.55 -12.04
N TRP A 194 15.49 3.65 -11.42
CA TRP A 194 16.29 4.45 -10.51
C TRP A 194 15.46 4.77 -9.27
N ALA A 195 15.88 4.23 -8.13
CA ALA A 195 15.07 4.20 -6.89
C ALA A 195 14.53 5.58 -6.44
N GLU A 196 15.22 6.69 -6.74
CA GLU A 196 14.74 8.04 -6.37
C GLU A 196 13.53 8.53 -7.19
N ARG A 197 13.32 7.98 -8.39
CA ARG A 197 12.25 8.41 -9.31
C ARG A 197 11.25 7.30 -9.61
N SER A 198 11.69 6.05 -9.57
CA SER A 198 10.87 4.87 -9.91
C SER A 198 10.03 4.35 -8.74
N LEU A 199 10.31 4.78 -7.50
CA LEU A 199 9.57 4.34 -6.32
C LEU A 199 8.50 5.38 -5.93
N PRO A 200 7.21 4.99 -5.84
CA PRO A 200 6.16 5.89 -5.37
C PRO A 200 6.34 6.22 -3.87
N PRO A 201 5.99 7.45 -3.45
CA PRO A 201 6.10 7.87 -2.05
C PRO A 201 5.11 7.11 -1.16
N GLY A 202 5.60 6.54 -0.06
CA GLY A 202 4.75 5.91 0.97
C GLY A 202 4.25 4.50 0.66
N CYS A 203 4.78 3.82 -0.36
CA CYS A 203 4.39 2.46 -0.74
C CYS A 203 5.37 1.39 -0.25
N GLU A 204 4.95 0.12 -0.24
CA GLU A 204 5.85 -1.03 -0.13
C GLU A 204 6.79 -1.03 -1.36
N TYR A 205 8.10 -0.93 -1.14
CA TYR A 205 9.08 -0.74 -2.23
C TYR A 205 9.45 -2.02 -2.97
N GLU A 206 9.40 -3.16 -2.29
CA GLU A 206 9.91 -4.44 -2.82
C GLU A 206 9.21 -4.93 -4.10
N PRO A 207 7.88 -4.74 -4.32
CA PRO A 207 7.25 -5.10 -5.59
C PRO A 207 7.88 -4.42 -6.80
N TYR A 208 8.16 -3.12 -6.69
CA TYR A 208 8.76 -2.31 -7.75
C TYR A 208 10.22 -2.66 -7.97
N ILE A 209 10.98 -2.89 -6.88
CA ILE A 209 12.38 -3.31 -6.94
C ILE A 209 12.48 -4.68 -7.62
N TYR A 210 11.65 -5.65 -7.20
CA TYR A 210 11.62 -6.97 -7.82
C TYR A 210 11.20 -6.91 -9.28
N SER A 211 10.14 -6.17 -9.62
CA SER A 211 9.69 -5.96 -11.00
C SER A 211 10.84 -5.49 -11.88
N ALA A 212 11.60 -4.50 -11.40
CA ALA A 212 12.76 -3.99 -12.11
C ALA A 212 13.90 -5.00 -12.22
N LEU A 213 14.23 -5.75 -11.17
CA LEU A 213 15.27 -6.80 -11.22
C LEU A 213 14.90 -7.94 -12.15
N ALA A 214 13.65 -8.39 -12.09
CA ALA A 214 13.12 -9.49 -12.89
C ALA A 214 13.11 -9.13 -14.38
N THR A 215 12.76 -7.90 -14.73
CA THR A 215 12.61 -7.48 -16.13
C THR A 215 13.91 -6.92 -16.73
N ALA A 216 14.72 -6.17 -15.96
CA ALA A 216 15.95 -5.56 -16.46
C ALA A 216 16.95 -6.60 -16.97
N LYS A 217 17.49 -6.34 -18.16
CA LYS A 217 18.52 -7.14 -18.81
C LYS A 217 19.93 -6.67 -18.49
N ILE A 218 20.07 -5.42 -18.04
CA ILE A 218 21.34 -4.88 -17.56
C ILE A 218 21.16 -4.33 -16.15
N MET A 219 22.07 -4.69 -15.24
CA MET A 219 22.24 -3.98 -13.96
C MET A 219 23.54 -3.18 -14.00
N LEU A 220 23.45 -1.88 -13.68
CA LEU A 220 24.59 -1.02 -13.44
C LEU A 220 24.88 -0.99 -11.95
N VAL A 221 26.06 -1.43 -11.53
CA VAL A 221 26.49 -1.33 -10.12
C VAL A 221 27.51 -0.21 -10.03
N LEU A 222 27.14 0.90 -9.37
CA LEU A 222 27.95 2.11 -9.27
C LEU A 222 28.60 2.21 -7.90
N SER A 223 29.88 2.58 -7.85
CA SER A 223 30.55 2.85 -6.58
C SER A 223 31.75 3.78 -6.70
N THR A 224 31.84 4.76 -5.80
CA THR A 224 33.01 5.61 -5.57
C THR A 224 33.78 5.26 -4.29
N ASP A 225 33.32 4.28 -3.52
CA ASP A 225 33.94 3.84 -2.25
C ASP A 225 33.77 2.33 -2.08
N LYS A 226 34.85 1.62 -1.73
CA LYS A 226 34.81 0.16 -1.54
C LYS A 226 33.74 -0.31 -0.54
N ARG A 227 33.42 0.51 0.46
CA ARG A 227 32.39 0.23 1.48
C ARG A 227 30.98 0.20 0.88
N HIS A 228 30.73 0.93 -0.21
CA HIS A 228 29.41 1.01 -0.82
C HIS A 228 29.00 -0.31 -1.52
N PHE A 229 29.96 -1.07 -2.05
CA PHE A 229 29.67 -2.40 -2.62
C PHE A 229 29.18 -3.40 -1.57
N GLU A 230 29.69 -3.27 -0.34
CA GLU A 230 29.37 -4.12 0.81
C GLU A 230 28.20 -3.57 1.63
N ALA A 231 27.64 -2.41 1.27
CA ALA A 231 26.47 -1.87 1.94
C ALA A 231 25.30 -2.87 1.81
N PRO A 232 24.60 -3.23 2.92
CA PRO A 232 23.67 -4.36 2.94
C PRO A 232 22.67 -4.36 1.77
N TRP A 233 22.05 -3.22 1.51
CA TRP A 233 21.08 -3.10 0.42
C TRP A 233 21.71 -3.26 -0.98
N VAL A 234 22.82 -2.57 -1.26
CA VAL A 234 23.54 -2.64 -2.55
C VAL A 234 24.00 -4.08 -2.82
N LYS A 235 24.60 -4.70 -1.80
CA LYS A 235 25.06 -6.08 -1.81
C LYS A 235 23.95 -7.06 -2.11
N ASN A 236 22.82 -6.93 -1.42
CA ASN A 236 21.68 -7.79 -1.63
C ASN A 236 21.18 -7.72 -3.09
N GLU A 237 21.09 -6.53 -3.69
CA GLU A 237 20.58 -6.42 -5.06
C GLU A 237 21.50 -7.01 -6.11
N TRP A 238 22.82 -6.74 -6.05
CA TRP A 238 23.72 -7.30 -7.06
C TRP A 238 23.95 -8.81 -6.87
N ILE A 239 23.88 -9.35 -5.64
CA ILE A 239 23.90 -10.81 -5.41
C ILE A 239 22.66 -11.47 -6.00
N ARG A 240 21.47 -10.89 -5.79
CA ARG A 240 20.22 -11.39 -6.39
C ARG A 240 20.31 -11.40 -7.91
N TYR A 241 20.86 -10.35 -8.50
CA TYR A 241 20.98 -10.25 -9.94
C TYR A 241 22.01 -11.25 -10.51
N LEU A 242 23.11 -11.51 -9.79
CA LEU A 242 24.04 -12.60 -10.15
C LEU A 242 23.37 -13.98 -10.14
N ASP A 243 22.53 -14.25 -9.14
CA ASP A 243 21.74 -15.50 -9.07
C ASP A 243 20.76 -15.60 -10.25
N MET A 244 20.12 -14.50 -10.67
CA MET A 244 19.31 -14.46 -11.89
C MET A 244 20.16 -14.71 -13.15
N MET A 245 21.34 -14.08 -13.27
CA MET A 245 22.27 -14.30 -14.39
C MET A 245 22.73 -15.76 -14.51
N SER A 246 22.74 -16.53 -13.42
CA SER A 246 23.07 -17.96 -13.47
C SER A 246 21.99 -18.82 -14.15
N ARG A 247 20.75 -18.31 -14.22
CA ARG A 247 19.57 -18.98 -14.78
C ARG A 247 19.17 -18.38 -16.13
N GLU A 248 19.43 -17.09 -16.32
CA GLU A 248 19.07 -16.30 -17.51
C GLU A 248 20.33 -15.74 -18.17
N SER A 249 20.69 -16.32 -19.32
CA SER A 249 21.95 -16.03 -20.01
C SER A 249 22.00 -14.66 -20.71
N ASP A 250 20.88 -13.96 -20.80
CA ASP A 250 20.75 -12.64 -21.43
C ASP A 250 20.89 -11.47 -20.46
N LYS A 251 20.88 -11.72 -19.14
CA LYS A 251 21.16 -10.71 -18.11
C LYS A 251 22.65 -10.42 -17.99
N THR A 252 23.02 -9.20 -17.65
CA THR A 252 24.43 -8.80 -17.47
C THR A 252 24.59 -7.68 -16.43
N ILE A 253 25.66 -7.73 -15.64
CA ILE A 253 26.08 -6.62 -14.78
C ILE A 253 27.21 -5.84 -15.44
N ILE A 254 27.13 -4.51 -15.39
CA ILE A 254 28.22 -3.60 -15.74
C ILE A 254 28.62 -2.85 -14.47
N THR A 255 29.77 -3.20 -13.91
CA THR A 255 30.34 -2.55 -12.73
C THR A 255 30.99 -1.24 -13.15
N CYS A 256 30.58 -0.11 -12.59
CA CYS A 256 31.19 1.20 -12.84
C CYS A 256 31.78 1.74 -11.54
N TYR A 257 33.07 2.05 -11.55
CA TYR A 257 33.80 2.46 -10.35
C TYR A 257 34.52 3.79 -10.55
N LYS A 258 34.66 4.58 -9.50
CA LYS A 258 35.41 5.85 -9.51
C LYS A 258 36.31 5.93 -8.29
N ASN A 259 37.53 6.44 -8.44
CA ASN A 259 38.42 6.72 -7.31
C ASN A 259 38.72 5.52 -6.37
N ILE A 260 38.51 4.29 -6.83
CA ILE A 260 38.81 3.05 -6.11
C ILE A 260 39.64 2.12 -6.99
N SER A 261 40.49 1.30 -6.37
CA SER A 261 41.31 0.34 -7.11
C SER A 261 40.43 -0.79 -7.65
N PRO A 262 40.72 -1.35 -8.85
CA PRO A 262 40.06 -2.57 -9.32
C PRO A 262 40.18 -3.74 -8.33
N GLU A 263 41.21 -3.73 -7.48
CA GLU A 263 41.41 -4.71 -6.41
C GLU A 263 40.47 -4.54 -5.21
N ASP A 264 39.78 -3.41 -5.09
CA ASP A 264 38.77 -3.16 -4.05
C ASP A 264 37.37 -3.62 -4.49
N ILE A 265 37.17 -3.94 -5.77
CA ILE A 265 35.90 -4.44 -6.30
C ILE A 265 35.70 -5.89 -5.84
N PRO A 266 34.52 -6.27 -5.30
CA PRO A 266 34.25 -7.65 -4.90
C PRO A 266 34.58 -8.66 -6.00
N SER A 267 35.16 -9.81 -5.65
CA SER A 267 35.64 -10.82 -6.62
C SER A 267 34.58 -11.25 -7.62
N ASN A 268 33.32 -11.38 -7.17
CA ASN A 268 32.17 -11.76 -7.99
C ASN A 268 31.80 -10.71 -9.04
N LEU A 269 32.10 -9.43 -8.79
CA LEU A 269 31.87 -8.32 -9.71
C LEU A 269 33.10 -8.01 -10.56
N ARG A 270 34.30 -8.30 -10.03
CA ARG A 270 35.60 -8.08 -10.69
C ARG A 270 35.83 -9.04 -11.86
N SER A 271 35.27 -10.25 -11.77
CA SER A 271 35.27 -11.22 -12.88
C SER A 271 34.46 -10.72 -14.09
N LEU A 272 33.60 -9.72 -13.88
CA LEU A 272 32.84 -9.04 -14.93
C LEU A 272 33.61 -7.79 -15.41
N GLN A 273 33.47 -7.41 -16.69
CA GLN A 273 34.19 -6.26 -17.23
C GLN A 273 33.76 -4.95 -16.54
N ALA A 274 34.59 -4.41 -15.66
CA ALA A 274 34.36 -3.14 -14.97
C ALA A 274 34.75 -1.93 -15.85
N LEU A 275 34.10 -0.78 -15.62
CA LEU A 275 34.35 0.51 -16.26
C LEU A 275 34.82 1.53 -15.24
N ASN A 276 35.89 2.26 -15.56
CA ASN A 276 36.38 3.36 -14.74
C ASN A 276 35.65 4.66 -15.11
N MET A 277 34.94 5.24 -14.16
CA MET A 277 34.15 6.46 -14.34
C MET A 277 35.02 7.72 -14.39
N ASN A 278 36.33 7.64 -14.11
CA ASN A 278 37.28 8.73 -14.31
C ASN A 278 37.71 8.90 -15.77
N ASP A 279 37.45 7.90 -16.63
CA ASP A 279 37.88 7.95 -18.02
C ASP A 279 37.01 8.94 -18.82
N MET A 280 37.64 9.81 -19.62
CA MET A 280 36.93 10.82 -20.43
C MET A 280 35.91 10.21 -21.42
N LEU A 281 36.11 8.95 -21.82
CA LEU A 281 35.22 8.22 -22.73
C LEU A 281 34.18 7.35 -22.01
N PHE A 282 34.15 7.35 -20.67
CA PHE A 282 33.28 6.49 -19.87
C PHE A 282 31.84 6.48 -20.35
N SER A 283 31.24 7.66 -20.59
CA SER A 283 29.83 7.73 -20.97
C SER A 283 29.55 7.18 -22.37
N SER A 284 30.52 7.24 -23.29
CA SER A 284 30.40 6.67 -24.63
C SER A 284 30.59 5.15 -24.57
N ASP A 285 31.59 4.68 -23.83
CA ASP A 285 31.88 3.25 -23.64
C ASP A 285 30.72 2.53 -22.92
N LEU A 286 30.13 3.17 -21.92
CA LEU A 286 28.96 2.66 -21.21
C LEU A 286 27.78 2.49 -22.16
N LEU A 287 27.47 3.52 -22.97
CA LEU A 287 26.38 3.46 -23.94
C LEU A 287 26.63 2.39 -25.01
N GLU A 288 27.86 2.27 -25.52
CA GLU A 288 28.20 1.26 -26.52
C GLU A 288 27.98 -0.16 -25.97
N ARG A 289 28.42 -0.43 -24.72
CA ARG A 289 28.20 -1.72 -24.08
C ARG A 289 26.72 -2.02 -23.86
N ILE A 290 25.95 -1.02 -23.45
CA ILE A 290 24.50 -1.14 -23.27
C ILE A 290 23.83 -1.41 -24.62
N GLN A 291 24.13 -0.66 -25.67
CA GLN A 291 23.56 -0.84 -27.01
C GLN A 291 23.93 -2.18 -27.64
N LYS A 292 25.16 -2.68 -27.39
CA LYS A 292 25.59 -4.00 -27.84
C LYS A 292 24.76 -5.13 -27.22
N LYS A 293 24.30 -4.96 -25.98
CA LYS A 293 23.49 -5.95 -25.25
C LYS A 293 22.00 -5.75 -25.43
N LEU A 294 21.55 -4.51 -25.49
CA LEU A 294 20.18 -4.08 -25.70
C LEU A 294 20.12 -3.13 -26.90
N PRO A 295 20.18 -3.67 -28.13
CA PRO A 295 20.02 -2.88 -29.32
C PRO A 295 18.56 -2.41 -29.38
N LYS A 296 18.32 -1.14 -29.04
CA LYS A 296 17.05 -0.50 -29.37
C LYS A 296 17.15 0.07 -30.78
N ASN A 297 16.27 -0.38 -31.66
CA ASN A 297 16.07 0.33 -32.92
C ASN A 297 15.59 1.75 -32.58
N LYS A 298 16.05 2.75 -33.33
CA LYS A 298 15.50 4.12 -33.32
C LYS A 298 14.04 4.19 -33.82
N LYS A 299 13.34 3.05 -33.82
CA LYS A 299 11.99 2.80 -34.31
C LYS A 299 11.33 1.89 -33.31
N ASP A 300 10.39 2.44 -32.55
CA ASP A 300 9.16 1.81 -32.04
C ASP A 300 8.69 2.61 -30.82
N LEU A 301 8.12 3.76 -31.15
CA LEU A 301 7.09 4.49 -30.40
C LEU A 301 6.50 5.44 -31.45
N ASP A 302 5.20 5.71 -31.34
CA ASP A 302 4.37 6.52 -32.26
C ASP A 302 4.84 8.00 -32.44
N THR A 303 6.07 8.29 -32.03
CA THR A 303 6.91 9.32 -32.61
C THR A 303 7.00 9.24 -34.13
N GLU A 304 6.80 8.10 -34.82
CA GLU A 304 6.82 8.12 -36.30
C GLU A 304 5.59 8.84 -36.87
N SER A 305 4.42 8.79 -36.24
CA SER A 305 3.25 9.61 -36.63
C SER A 305 3.45 11.08 -36.24
N LEU A 306 4.02 11.38 -35.07
CA LEU A 306 4.36 12.74 -34.64
C LEU A 306 5.55 13.34 -35.42
N PHE A 307 6.50 12.53 -35.85
CA PHE A 307 7.69 12.90 -36.63
C PHE A 307 7.37 12.92 -38.12
N ASN A 308 6.39 12.14 -38.59
CA ASN A 308 5.79 12.29 -39.92
C ASN A 308 4.81 13.47 -39.95
N ALA A 309 4.14 13.81 -38.85
CA ALA A 309 3.43 15.08 -38.70
C ALA A 309 4.42 16.27 -38.68
N PHE A 310 5.54 16.14 -37.96
CA PHE A 310 6.65 17.10 -37.95
C PHE A 310 7.32 17.24 -39.34
N LYS A 311 7.59 16.13 -40.05
CA LYS A 311 8.15 16.12 -41.41
C LYS A 311 7.15 16.58 -42.47
N SER A 312 5.87 16.23 -42.36
CA SER A 312 4.84 16.74 -43.28
C SER A 312 4.59 18.24 -43.08
N PHE A 313 4.75 18.76 -41.86
CA PHE A 313 4.75 20.20 -41.57
C PHE A 313 6.05 20.90 -42.03
N GLN A 314 7.23 20.26 -41.87
CA GLN A 314 8.49 20.75 -42.46
C GLN A 314 8.44 20.79 -43.99
N ASN A 315 7.84 19.79 -44.63
CA ASN A 315 7.71 19.71 -46.08
C ASN A 315 6.62 20.66 -46.63
N ALA A 316 5.53 20.89 -45.89
CA ALA A 316 4.51 21.87 -46.26
C ALA A 316 5.04 23.32 -46.25
N ASN A 317 6.03 23.62 -45.40
CA ASN A 317 6.72 24.92 -45.36
C ASN A 317 7.97 25.00 -46.25
N GLN A 318 8.32 23.93 -46.99
CA GLN A 318 9.34 23.97 -48.05
C GLN A 318 8.76 24.16 -49.46
N ALA A 319 7.43 24.15 -49.62
CA ALA A 319 6.79 24.30 -50.93
C ALA A 319 6.71 25.74 -51.46
N ASN A 320 7.22 26.74 -50.75
CA ASN A 320 7.36 28.11 -51.25
C ASN A 320 8.66 28.75 -50.73
N ALA A 321 9.81 28.23 -51.14
CA ALA A 321 11.07 28.95 -51.03
C ALA A 321 11.32 29.74 -52.34
N PRO A 322 11.25 31.08 -52.35
CA PRO A 322 11.87 31.84 -53.41
C PRO A 322 13.38 31.72 -53.27
N GLN A 323 14.08 31.44 -54.37
CA GLN A 323 15.53 31.49 -54.42
C GLN A 323 16.04 32.89 -54.03
N SER A 324 17.11 32.90 -53.23
CA SER A 324 17.99 34.02 -52.85
C SER A 324 17.59 34.91 -51.65
N SER A 325 17.98 34.47 -50.46
CA SER A 325 18.48 35.36 -49.41
C SER A 325 19.65 34.66 -48.72
N GLN A 326 20.78 35.36 -48.58
CA GLN A 326 21.99 34.81 -47.95
C GLN A 326 21.69 34.43 -46.50
N SER A 327 21.74 33.14 -46.19
CA SER A 327 21.79 32.67 -44.80
C SER A 327 23.03 33.25 -44.13
N LYS A 328 22.85 33.92 -43.00
CA LYS A 328 23.91 34.55 -42.22
C LYS A 328 23.95 33.92 -40.83
N GLU A 329 25.17 33.69 -40.35
CA GLU A 329 25.42 33.34 -38.96
C GLU A 329 25.72 34.62 -38.18
N ILE A 330 24.99 34.86 -37.09
CA ILE A 330 25.14 36.02 -36.22
C ILE A 330 25.40 35.50 -34.81
N SER A 331 26.58 35.79 -34.26
CA SER A 331 26.90 35.51 -32.87
C SER A 331 26.41 36.66 -31.98
N PHE A 332 25.60 36.34 -30.98
CA PHE A 332 25.16 37.23 -29.92
C PHE A 332 25.83 36.85 -28.59
N GLU A 333 25.84 37.76 -27.61
CA GLU A 333 26.34 37.46 -26.25
C GLU A 333 25.57 36.29 -25.60
N ASN A 334 24.31 36.09 -25.99
CA ASN A 334 23.41 35.09 -25.42
C ASN A 334 23.20 33.86 -26.31
N GLY A 335 23.91 33.70 -27.43
CA GLY A 335 23.73 32.56 -28.32
C GLY A 335 24.14 32.78 -29.77
N VAL A 336 23.91 31.78 -30.63
CA VAL A 336 24.21 31.82 -32.06
C VAL A 336 22.92 31.76 -32.86
N TYR A 337 22.75 32.66 -33.83
CA TYR A 337 21.64 32.66 -34.78
C TYR A 337 22.12 32.25 -36.17
N THR A 338 21.33 31.43 -36.86
CA THR A 338 21.51 31.06 -38.26
C THR A 338 20.21 31.28 -39.02
N GLY A 339 20.25 32.10 -40.06
CA GLY A 339 19.06 32.34 -40.89
C GLY A 339 19.13 33.63 -41.69
N GLU A 340 17.97 34.06 -42.15
CA GLU A 340 17.84 35.31 -42.90
C GLU A 340 18.11 36.52 -42.00
N ALA A 341 18.70 37.58 -42.55
CA ALA A 341 19.00 38.77 -41.76
C ALA A 341 18.93 40.06 -42.59
N ILE A 342 18.32 41.09 -42.01
CA ILE A 342 18.23 42.43 -42.57
C ILE A 342 18.99 43.40 -41.67
N ALA A 343 19.89 44.21 -42.26
CA ALA A 343 20.72 45.17 -41.53
C ALA A 343 21.45 44.60 -40.29
N GLY A 344 21.96 43.36 -40.40
CA GLY A 344 22.68 42.69 -39.30
C GLY A 344 21.78 42.19 -38.16
N LYS A 345 20.46 42.19 -38.34
CA LYS A 345 19.48 41.66 -37.37
C LYS A 345 18.71 40.47 -37.96
N PRO A 346 18.38 39.45 -37.15
CA PRO A 346 17.52 38.33 -37.53
C PRO A 346 16.22 38.80 -38.20
N HIS A 347 15.86 38.21 -39.33
CA HIS A 347 14.61 38.51 -40.05
C HIS A 347 14.22 37.30 -40.90
N GLY A 348 12.96 37.16 -41.34
CA GLY A 348 12.56 36.00 -42.15
C GLY A 348 12.59 34.71 -41.34
N GLN A 349 13.05 33.59 -41.91
CA GLN A 349 13.19 32.34 -41.16
C GLN A 349 14.59 32.20 -40.55
N GLY A 350 14.65 31.67 -39.32
CA GLY A 350 15.93 31.33 -38.72
C GLY A 350 15.85 30.58 -37.39
N THR A 351 17.00 30.05 -37.00
CA THR A 351 17.22 29.26 -35.80
C THR A 351 18.15 30.02 -34.86
N HIS A 352 17.81 30.11 -33.58
CA HIS A 352 18.67 30.70 -32.55
C HIS A 352 18.92 29.68 -31.44
N PHE A 353 20.19 29.32 -31.23
CA PHE A 353 20.64 28.50 -30.11
C PHE A 353 21.15 29.42 -29.01
N LEU A 354 20.52 29.37 -27.84
CA LEU A 354 20.88 30.19 -26.70
C LEU A 354 21.99 29.52 -25.88
N ALA A 355 22.81 30.32 -25.21
CA ALA A 355 23.95 29.85 -24.41
C ALA A 355 23.54 28.97 -23.22
N ASN A 356 22.28 29.08 -22.77
CA ASN A 356 21.70 28.24 -21.71
C ASN A 356 21.20 26.88 -22.21
N GLY A 357 21.31 26.60 -23.52
CA GLY A 357 20.85 25.36 -24.14
C GLY A 357 19.42 25.42 -24.71
N ASP A 358 18.71 26.55 -24.56
CA ASP A 358 17.41 26.76 -25.21
C ASP A 358 17.58 26.95 -26.73
N LYS A 359 16.51 26.72 -27.49
CA LYS A 359 16.52 26.84 -28.95
C LYS A 359 15.22 27.46 -29.45
N TYR A 360 15.31 28.45 -30.33
CA TYR A 360 14.18 28.97 -31.10
C TYR A 360 14.32 28.64 -32.58
N GLU A 361 13.23 28.24 -33.24
CA GLU A 361 13.14 28.03 -34.68
C GLU A 361 11.85 28.65 -35.21
N GLY A 362 11.96 29.63 -36.11
CA GLY A 362 10.76 30.21 -36.71
C GLY A 362 10.98 31.55 -37.36
N SER A 363 9.87 32.27 -37.48
CA SER A 363 9.83 33.58 -38.12
C SER A 363 10.42 34.69 -37.23
N TRP A 364 11.10 35.64 -37.85
CA TRP A 364 11.75 36.77 -37.21
C TRP A 364 11.34 38.08 -37.88
N ASN A 365 11.08 39.10 -37.06
CA ASN A 365 10.87 40.47 -37.50
C ASN A 365 11.88 41.41 -36.84
N VAL A 366 12.90 41.82 -37.60
CA VAL A 366 13.94 42.79 -37.22
C VAL A 366 14.49 42.56 -35.79
N GLY A 367 15.06 41.39 -35.57
CA GLY A 367 15.71 40.98 -34.32
C GLY A 367 14.77 40.44 -33.24
N LYS A 368 13.47 40.31 -33.52
CA LYS A 368 12.50 39.73 -32.59
C LYS A 368 11.82 38.50 -33.17
N MET A 369 11.67 37.46 -32.37
CA MET A 369 10.84 36.29 -32.69
C MET A 369 9.40 36.76 -32.97
N HIS A 370 8.82 36.38 -34.11
CA HIS A 370 7.53 36.91 -34.57
C HIS A 370 6.85 35.94 -35.52
N GLY A 371 5.52 35.87 -35.56
CA GLY A 371 4.80 34.91 -36.41
C GLY A 371 4.91 33.48 -35.88
N GLN A 372 4.88 32.48 -36.75
CA GLN A 372 4.96 31.07 -36.31
C GLN A 372 6.38 30.68 -35.90
N GLY A 373 6.52 29.94 -34.81
CA GLY A 373 7.80 29.38 -34.39
C GLY A 373 7.69 28.29 -33.33
N THR A 374 8.82 27.72 -32.96
CA THR A 374 8.97 26.68 -31.94
C THR A 374 10.10 27.09 -31.01
N PHE A 375 9.87 27.02 -29.71
CA PHE A 375 10.89 27.25 -28.68
C PHE A 375 11.05 26.00 -27.84
N THR A 376 12.24 25.42 -27.83
CA THR A 376 12.63 24.27 -27.04
C THR A 376 13.47 24.75 -25.87
N TYR A 377 13.03 24.45 -24.66
CA TYR A 377 13.76 24.73 -23.43
C TYR A 377 14.85 23.67 -23.22
N HIS A 378 15.93 24.04 -22.54
CA HIS A 378 17.04 23.15 -22.21
C HIS A 378 16.63 21.92 -21.38
N ASN A 379 15.46 21.97 -20.72
CA ASN A 379 14.87 20.86 -19.99
C ASN A 379 14.09 19.88 -20.88
N GLY A 380 13.99 20.14 -22.19
CA GLY A 380 13.29 19.31 -23.18
C GLY A 380 11.82 19.69 -23.41
N ASP A 381 11.24 20.58 -22.60
CA ASP A 381 9.91 21.12 -22.86
C ASP A 381 9.94 21.96 -24.14
N PHE A 382 8.83 22.07 -24.85
CA PHE A 382 8.78 22.95 -26.01
C PHE A 382 7.41 23.54 -26.25
N TRP A 383 7.41 24.72 -26.82
CA TRP A 383 6.23 25.45 -27.24
C TRP A 383 6.26 25.59 -28.77
N THR A 384 5.11 25.54 -29.43
CA THR A 384 4.95 25.87 -30.85
C THR A 384 3.67 26.67 -31.10
N GLY A 385 3.70 27.67 -31.98
CA GLY A 385 2.58 28.57 -32.22
C GLY A 385 2.96 30.00 -32.61
N GLU A 386 2.07 30.95 -32.29
CA GLU A 386 2.19 32.37 -32.62
C GLU A 386 3.06 33.20 -31.64
N TRP A 387 4.07 33.87 -32.17
CA TRP A 387 4.94 34.84 -31.49
C TRP A 387 4.59 36.26 -31.90
N ASN A 388 4.60 37.18 -30.94
CA ASN A 388 4.51 38.60 -31.23
C ASN A 388 5.65 39.36 -30.54
N ASN A 389 6.64 39.78 -31.32
CA ASN A 389 7.73 40.66 -30.87
C ASN A 389 8.53 40.09 -29.68
N GLY A 390 8.82 38.79 -29.71
CA GLY A 390 9.54 38.07 -28.66
C GLY A 390 8.65 37.41 -27.62
N ASN A 391 7.34 37.63 -27.64
CA ASN A 391 6.41 37.09 -26.66
C ASN A 391 5.53 35.98 -27.25
N ALA A 392 5.73 34.75 -26.78
CA ALA A 392 4.83 33.61 -27.00
C ALA A 392 3.66 33.55 -25.99
N TRP A 393 3.71 34.37 -24.93
CA TRP A 393 2.87 34.24 -23.74
C TRP A 393 1.43 34.75 -23.91
N ASN A 394 1.06 35.24 -25.10
CA ASN A 394 -0.25 35.80 -25.43
C ASN A 394 -0.66 35.41 -26.86
N GLY A 395 -0.54 34.12 -27.19
CA GLY A 395 -0.78 33.59 -28.53
C GLY A 395 -1.42 32.21 -28.49
N ASN A 396 -1.93 31.77 -29.64
CA ASN A 396 -2.41 30.40 -29.82
C ASN A 396 -1.24 29.46 -30.11
N GLY A 397 -1.21 28.31 -29.45
CA GLY A 397 -0.14 27.34 -29.65
C GLY A 397 -0.36 26.03 -28.91
N LYS A 398 0.68 25.20 -28.94
CA LYS A 398 0.78 23.94 -28.22
C LYS A 398 2.03 23.98 -27.34
N TYR A 399 1.85 23.72 -26.05
CA TYR A 399 2.94 23.61 -25.09
C TYR A 399 3.06 22.16 -24.62
N TYR A 400 4.23 21.57 -24.82
CA TYR A 400 4.57 20.21 -24.47
C TYR A 400 5.54 20.24 -23.29
N HIS A 401 5.21 19.49 -22.24
CA HIS A 401 6.09 19.31 -21.09
C HIS A 401 5.91 17.93 -20.49
N THR A 402 6.93 17.46 -19.76
CA THR A 402 6.86 16.19 -19.04
C THR A 402 6.56 16.42 -17.57
N THR A 403 5.49 15.80 -17.07
CA THR A 403 5.11 15.89 -15.65
C THR A 403 6.02 15.03 -14.76
N GLN A 404 5.92 15.21 -13.44
CA GLN A 404 6.68 14.42 -12.46
C GLN A 404 6.43 12.90 -12.58
N SER A 405 5.27 12.49 -13.10
CA SER A 405 4.91 11.08 -13.38
C SER A 405 5.41 10.58 -14.73
N ASN A 406 6.32 11.28 -15.40
CA ASN A 406 6.81 11.01 -16.76
C ASN A 406 5.72 11.03 -17.84
N ALA A 407 4.54 11.59 -17.57
CA ALA A 407 3.50 11.73 -18.58
C ALA A 407 3.78 12.97 -19.46
N LEU A 408 3.87 12.75 -20.78
CA LEU A 408 3.98 13.82 -21.77
C LEU A 408 2.64 14.54 -21.87
N THR A 409 2.62 15.80 -21.46
CA THR A 409 1.42 16.63 -21.44
C THR A 409 1.51 17.68 -22.54
N CYS A 410 0.48 17.77 -23.37
CA CYS A 410 0.32 18.81 -24.39
C CYS A 410 -0.88 19.69 -24.02
N GLN A 411 -0.63 20.99 -23.91
CA GLN A 411 -1.64 22.01 -23.71
C GLN A 411 -1.83 22.78 -25.02
N GLU A 412 -3.00 22.67 -25.61
CA GLU A 412 -3.37 23.31 -26.88
C GLU A 412 -4.42 24.41 -26.64
N GLY A 413 -4.13 25.63 -27.06
CA GLY A 413 -5.06 26.74 -26.96
C GLY A 413 -4.36 28.09 -26.81
N THR A 414 -5.11 29.07 -26.30
CA THR A 414 -4.54 30.39 -25.99
C THR A 414 -3.81 30.34 -24.65
N LEU A 415 -2.55 30.77 -24.63
CA LEU A 415 -1.78 30.94 -23.40
C LEU A 415 -1.80 32.41 -22.99
N LYS A 416 -1.97 32.67 -21.68
CA LYS A 416 -1.81 33.98 -21.05
C LYS A 416 -0.87 33.82 -19.87
N ASN A 417 0.23 34.58 -19.85
CA ASN A 417 1.30 34.46 -18.83
C ASN A 417 1.85 33.03 -18.68
N GLY A 418 1.93 32.28 -19.79
CA GLY A 418 2.41 30.90 -19.79
C GLY A 418 1.41 29.84 -19.29
N MET A 419 0.16 30.23 -18.99
CA MET A 419 -0.90 29.30 -18.57
C MET A 419 -2.05 29.29 -19.57
N LEU A 420 -2.70 28.13 -19.73
CA LEU A 420 -3.87 28.02 -20.62
C LEU A 420 -5.00 28.94 -20.12
N SER A 421 -5.52 29.78 -21.01
CA SER A 421 -6.54 30.78 -20.71
C SER A 421 -7.48 30.94 -21.89
N GLY A 422 -8.76 30.63 -21.71
CA GLY A 422 -9.76 30.56 -22.79
C GLY A 422 -10.02 29.13 -23.23
N ASN A 423 -10.57 28.96 -24.43
CA ASN A 423 -10.87 27.62 -24.95
C ASN A 423 -9.58 26.87 -25.30
N GLY A 424 -9.48 25.63 -24.83
CA GLY A 424 -8.31 24.80 -25.08
C GLY A 424 -8.55 23.32 -24.83
N LYS A 425 -7.48 22.55 -25.00
CA LYS A 425 -7.43 21.10 -24.83
C LYS A 425 -6.15 20.71 -24.12
N ILE A 426 -6.23 19.72 -23.24
CA ILE A 426 -5.08 19.11 -22.59
C ILE A 426 -5.05 17.64 -22.98
N TYR A 427 -3.90 17.20 -23.47
CA TYR A 427 -3.61 15.81 -23.80
C TYR A 427 -2.56 15.28 -22.83
N ILE A 428 -2.73 14.04 -22.38
CA ILE A 428 -1.76 13.31 -21.55
C ILE A 428 -1.39 12.03 -22.29
N ASN A 429 -0.10 11.83 -22.56
CA ASN A 429 0.42 10.73 -23.39
C ASN A 429 -0.34 10.59 -24.72
N GLY A 430 -0.63 11.72 -25.36
CA GLY A 430 -1.37 11.78 -26.63
C GLY A 430 -2.89 11.58 -26.53
N LYS A 431 -3.43 11.17 -25.38
CA LYS A 431 -4.87 11.01 -25.16
C LYS A 431 -5.48 12.30 -24.66
N LEU A 432 -6.61 12.72 -25.25
CA LEU A 432 -7.35 13.89 -24.79
C LEU A 432 -7.82 13.66 -23.35
N SER A 433 -7.40 14.53 -22.43
CA SER A 433 -7.69 14.45 -21.00
C SER A 433 -8.70 15.49 -20.57
N ARG A 434 -8.63 16.72 -21.11
CA ARG A 434 -9.58 17.81 -20.80
C ARG A 434 -9.80 18.68 -22.03
N GLU A 435 -11.01 19.19 -22.19
CA GLU A 435 -11.33 20.24 -23.16
C GLU A 435 -12.38 21.19 -22.60
N GLY A 436 -12.36 22.45 -23.04
CA GLY A 436 -13.32 23.46 -22.60
C GLY A 436 -12.64 24.79 -22.33
N PHE A 437 -13.25 25.58 -21.46
CA PHE A 437 -12.70 26.88 -21.05
C PHE A 437 -11.70 26.70 -19.89
N PHE A 438 -10.58 27.41 -19.96
CA PHE A 438 -9.53 27.37 -18.95
C PHE A 438 -9.26 28.76 -18.40
N SER A 439 -8.92 28.83 -17.11
CA SER A 439 -8.36 30.02 -16.47
C SER A 439 -7.24 29.59 -15.54
N ASP A 440 -6.10 30.28 -15.61
CA ASP A 440 -4.87 29.95 -14.87
C ASP A 440 -4.45 28.48 -15.02
N GLY A 441 -4.58 27.95 -16.24
CA GLY A 441 -4.20 26.58 -16.59
C GLY A 441 -5.17 25.50 -16.12
N LYS A 442 -6.27 25.86 -15.44
CA LYS A 442 -7.27 24.92 -14.92
C LYS A 442 -8.59 25.03 -15.68
N LEU A 443 -9.26 23.90 -15.88
CA LEU A 443 -10.59 23.84 -16.50
C LEU A 443 -11.60 24.60 -15.61
N ASN A 444 -12.24 25.61 -16.17
CA ASN A 444 -13.18 26.50 -15.49
C ASN A 444 -14.35 26.84 -16.42
N GLY A 445 -15.57 26.95 -15.90
CA GLY A 445 -16.76 27.09 -16.73
C GLY A 445 -17.08 25.80 -17.49
N HIS A 446 -17.71 25.90 -18.66
CA HIS A 446 -18.13 24.71 -19.40
C HIS A 446 -16.95 23.94 -20.00
N GLY A 447 -16.96 22.62 -19.81
CA GLY A 447 -15.96 21.72 -20.37
C GLY A 447 -16.30 20.24 -20.21
N THR A 448 -15.34 19.43 -20.64
CA THR A 448 -15.35 17.97 -20.59
C THR A 448 -14.02 17.48 -20.03
N ALA A 449 -14.08 16.59 -19.04
CA ALA A 449 -12.93 15.83 -18.57
C ALA A 449 -13.06 14.36 -19.00
N TYR A 450 -11.95 13.74 -19.39
CA TYR A 450 -11.86 12.34 -19.80
C TYR A 450 -11.07 11.56 -18.76
N VAL A 451 -11.71 10.57 -18.13
CA VAL A 451 -11.18 9.83 -17.00
C VAL A 451 -11.35 8.33 -17.28
N LYS A 452 -10.23 7.61 -17.48
CA LYS A 452 -10.22 6.15 -17.70
C LYS A 452 -11.22 5.65 -18.77
N GLY A 453 -11.41 6.40 -19.86
CA GLY A 453 -12.34 6.06 -20.94
C GLY A 453 -13.78 6.54 -20.74
N HIS A 454 -14.09 7.12 -19.58
CA HIS A 454 -15.35 7.79 -19.30
C HIS A 454 -15.21 9.31 -19.42
N THR A 455 -16.35 10.02 -19.41
CA THR A 455 -16.39 11.48 -19.49
C THR A 455 -17.16 12.07 -18.33
N CYS A 456 -16.79 13.28 -17.93
CA CYS A 456 -17.57 14.17 -17.07
C CYS A 456 -17.73 15.52 -17.78
N THR A 457 -18.97 15.96 -17.98
CA THR A 457 -19.31 17.15 -18.76
C THR A 457 -20.16 18.11 -17.93
N GLY A 458 -19.93 19.41 -18.12
CA GLY A 458 -20.69 20.45 -17.44
C GLY A 458 -19.81 21.62 -17.04
N GLU A 459 -20.16 22.29 -15.96
CA GLU A 459 -19.38 23.40 -15.41
C GLU A 459 -18.31 22.89 -14.44
N PHE A 460 -17.10 23.40 -14.58
CA PHE A 460 -15.95 23.13 -13.72
C PHE A 460 -15.51 24.41 -12.99
N LYS A 461 -14.90 24.24 -11.82
CA LYS A 461 -14.25 25.30 -11.06
C LYS A 461 -12.92 24.78 -10.53
N ASP A 462 -11.82 25.48 -10.83
CA ASP A 462 -10.46 25.07 -10.47
C ASP A 462 -10.10 23.63 -10.89
N GLY A 463 -10.64 23.19 -12.04
CA GLY A 463 -10.43 21.84 -12.55
C GLY A 463 -11.30 20.76 -11.91
N GLN A 464 -12.17 21.10 -10.95
CA GLN A 464 -13.11 20.17 -10.31
C GLN A 464 -14.53 20.34 -10.86
N PRO A 465 -15.34 19.28 -10.93
CA PRO A 465 -16.74 19.38 -11.37
C PRO A 465 -17.54 20.27 -10.40
N TRP A 466 -18.28 21.26 -10.91
CA TRP A 466 -19.11 22.18 -10.12
C TRP A 466 -20.60 21.92 -10.34
N ASN A 467 -21.07 22.06 -11.58
CA ASN A 467 -22.42 21.69 -12.02
C ASN A 467 -22.28 20.79 -13.25
N ALA A 468 -22.00 19.51 -13.02
CA ALA A 468 -21.55 18.58 -14.05
C ALA A 468 -22.11 17.17 -13.85
N LYS A 469 -21.98 16.33 -14.87
CA LYS A 469 -22.45 14.96 -14.87
C LYS A 469 -21.44 14.04 -15.55
N GLY A 470 -21.26 12.85 -14.98
CA GLY A 470 -20.47 11.77 -15.56
C GLY A 470 -19.54 11.14 -14.55
N VAL A 471 -18.36 10.69 -15.01
CA VAL A 471 -17.40 9.96 -14.18
C VAL A 471 -16.19 10.83 -13.87
N TYR A 472 -15.87 11.03 -12.60
CA TYR A 472 -14.75 11.86 -12.17
C TYR A 472 -14.16 11.38 -10.81
N PRO A 473 -12.85 11.49 -10.57
CA PRO A 473 -12.26 11.13 -9.28
C PRO A 473 -12.80 11.98 -8.13
N LEU A 474 -13.03 11.35 -6.97
CA LEU A 474 -13.38 12.08 -5.75
C LEU A 474 -12.12 12.66 -5.09
N THR A 475 -12.26 13.82 -4.46
CA THR A 475 -11.17 14.45 -3.70
C THR A 475 -11.16 14.02 -2.24
N GLU A 476 -12.32 13.62 -1.73
CA GLU A 476 -12.60 13.26 -0.35
C GLU A 476 -12.20 11.81 -0.05
N ILE A 477 -12.10 10.98 -1.09
CA ILE A 477 -11.73 9.57 -1.02
C ILE A 477 -10.64 9.30 -2.05
N ASP A 478 -9.43 9.04 -1.57
CA ASP A 478 -8.31 8.70 -2.45
C ASP A 478 -8.62 7.41 -3.23
N LYS A 479 -8.18 7.39 -4.48
CA LYS A 479 -8.38 6.27 -5.42
C LYS A 479 -9.84 5.84 -5.61
N ALA A 480 -10.80 6.75 -5.47
CA ALA A 480 -12.20 6.51 -5.80
C ALA A 480 -12.67 7.37 -6.99
N ILE A 481 -13.57 6.82 -7.79
CA ILE A 481 -14.29 7.54 -8.85
C ILE A 481 -15.77 7.62 -8.50
N TYR A 482 -16.38 8.77 -8.74
CA TYR A 482 -17.83 8.94 -8.67
C TYR A 482 -18.40 9.01 -10.08
N ASN A 483 -19.47 8.26 -10.32
CA ASN A 483 -20.30 8.31 -11.50
C ASN A 483 -21.67 8.86 -11.11
N GLY A 484 -21.94 10.12 -11.45
CA GLY A 484 -23.19 10.76 -11.07
C GLY A 484 -23.22 12.24 -11.44
N THR A 485 -23.92 13.03 -10.64
CA THR A 485 -24.08 14.47 -10.82
C THR A 485 -23.42 15.25 -9.69
N TRP A 486 -22.79 16.37 -10.04
CA TRP A 486 -22.28 17.35 -9.08
C TRP A 486 -23.15 18.59 -9.14
N THR A 487 -23.43 19.16 -7.98
CA THR A 487 -24.11 20.46 -7.85
C THR A 487 -23.35 21.29 -6.84
N ASN A 488 -22.96 22.50 -7.22
CA ASN A 488 -22.11 23.39 -6.43
C ASN A 488 -20.82 22.71 -5.89
N GLY A 489 -20.20 21.85 -6.70
CA GLY A 489 -18.94 21.20 -6.35
C GLY A 489 -19.08 19.88 -5.59
N ALA A 490 -20.29 19.48 -5.20
CA ALA A 490 -20.50 18.31 -4.36
C ALA A 490 -21.36 17.25 -5.09
N PRO A 491 -21.04 15.94 -4.94
CA PRO A 491 -21.93 14.84 -5.35
C PRO A 491 -23.37 15.07 -4.91
N ASN A 492 -24.31 14.95 -5.83
CA ASN A 492 -25.73 15.25 -5.59
C ASN A 492 -26.61 14.45 -6.56
N GLY A 493 -27.66 13.81 -6.07
CA GLY A 493 -28.53 12.94 -6.84
C GLY A 493 -28.05 11.48 -6.91
N PRO A 494 -28.66 10.65 -7.77
CA PRO A 494 -28.29 9.26 -7.91
C PRO A 494 -26.88 9.12 -8.50
N GLY A 495 -26.09 8.20 -7.95
CA GLY A 495 -24.78 7.90 -8.48
C GLY A 495 -24.14 6.68 -7.85
N THR A 496 -22.91 6.43 -8.26
CA THR A 496 -22.11 5.29 -7.85
C THR A 496 -20.69 5.76 -7.51
N ILE A 497 -20.13 5.29 -6.40
CA ILE A 497 -18.70 5.39 -6.09
C ILE A 497 -18.05 4.03 -6.31
N GLU A 498 -16.96 3.98 -7.07
CA GLU A 498 -16.17 2.78 -7.31
C GLU A 498 -14.73 3.01 -6.86
N PHE A 499 -14.16 2.05 -6.13
CA PHE A 499 -12.79 2.13 -5.62
C PHE A 499 -11.84 1.49 -6.64
N ILE A 500 -10.74 2.17 -6.99
CA ILE A 500 -9.88 1.76 -8.12
C ILE A 500 -9.07 0.48 -7.82
N GLU A 501 -8.68 0.28 -6.57
CA GLU A 501 -7.82 -0.84 -6.12
C GLU A 501 -8.58 -1.91 -5.35
N LYS A 502 -9.89 -1.74 -5.21
CA LYS A 502 -10.77 -2.62 -4.46
C LYS A 502 -11.96 -3.00 -5.34
N SER A 503 -12.57 -4.14 -5.07
CA SER A 503 -13.87 -4.50 -5.65
C SER A 503 -15.05 -3.81 -4.95
N GLU A 504 -14.79 -3.01 -3.91
CA GLU A 504 -15.81 -2.22 -3.22
C GLU A 504 -16.54 -1.22 -4.14
N LYS A 505 -17.84 -1.04 -3.88
CA LYS A 505 -18.70 -0.11 -4.61
C LYS A 505 -19.82 0.44 -3.72
N ILE A 506 -20.18 1.69 -3.91
CA ILE A 506 -21.28 2.36 -3.20
C ILE A 506 -22.28 2.89 -4.21
N ASP A 507 -23.48 2.34 -4.23
CA ASP A 507 -24.59 2.81 -5.06
C ASP A 507 -25.61 3.55 -4.20
N GLY A 508 -26.13 4.70 -4.65
CA GLY A 508 -27.13 5.39 -3.85
C GLY A 508 -27.55 6.75 -4.38
N THR A 509 -28.27 7.47 -3.52
CA THR A 509 -28.61 8.88 -3.76
C THR A 509 -27.84 9.76 -2.79
N PHE A 510 -27.03 10.67 -3.35
CA PHE A 510 -26.14 11.56 -2.62
C PHE A 510 -26.77 12.95 -2.49
N TYR A 511 -26.45 13.67 -1.42
CA TYR A 511 -26.96 15.00 -1.15
C TYR A 511 -25.82 15.85 -0.57
N ASN A 512 -25.45 16.92 -1.27
CA ASN A 512 -24.40 17.84 -0.83
C ASN A 512 -23.14 17.11 -0.36
N GLY A 513 -22.59 16.25 -1.21
CA GLY A 513 -21.39 15.47 -0.95
C GLY A 513 -21.71 14.02 -0.58
N LEU A 514 -20.89 13.45 0.30
CA LEU A 514 -20.97 12.06 0.73
C LEU A 514 -22.03 11.84 1.82
N ASN A 515 -23.22 12.40 1.64
CA ASN A 515 -24.37 12.20 2.52
C ASN A 515 -25.52 11.60 1.72
N GLY A 516 -26.31 10.72 2.31
CA GLY A 516 -27.54 10.22 1.67
C GLY A 516 -27.86 8.78 2.02
N THR A 517 -28.64 8.12 1.16
CA THR A 517 -29.04 6.73 1.35
C THR A 517 -28.31 5.87 0.32
N VAL A 518 -27.56 4.89 0.81
CA VAL A 518 -26.61 4.12 0.01
C VAL A 518 -26.69 2.62 0.27
N CYS A 519 -26.20 1.88 -0.70
CA CYS A 519 -25.89 0.48 -0.68
C CYS A 519 -24.38 0.32 -0.90
N TRP A 520 -23.63 -0.05 0.14
CA TRP A 520 -22.18 -0.27 0.06
C TRP A 520 -21.90 -1.77 -0.01
N ILE A 521 -21.27 -2.21 -1.10
CA ILE A 521 -20.82 -3.59 -1.30
C ILE A 521 -19.31 -3.64 -0.99
N TYR A 522 -18.93 -4.49 -0.04
CA TYR A 522 -17.54 -4.67 0.41
C TYR A 522 -16.82 -5.73 -0.42
N ASP A 523 -15.48 -5.77 -0.34
CA ASP A 523 -14.63 -6.73 -1.05
C ASP A 523 -14.91 -8.20 -0.70
N ASP A 524 -15.37 -8.46 0.52
CA ASP A 524 -15.74 -9.79 0.99
C ASP A 524 -17.18 -10.18 0.64
N GLY A 525 -17.89 -9.34 -0.12
CA GLY A 525 -19.27 -9.53 -0.55
C GLY A 525 -20.31 -9.07 0.48
N ARG A 526 -19.93 -8.65 1.69
CA ARG A 526 -20.87 -8.04 2.63
C ARG A 526 -21.52 -6.80 2.02
N ARG A 527 -22.72 -6.49 2.48
CA ARG A 527 -23.50 -5.35 1.98
C ARG A 527 -24.10 -4.54 3.10
N TYR A 528 -23.84 -3.23 3.10
CA TYR A 528 -24.55 -2.27 3.94
C TYR A 528 -25.63 -1.55 3.14
N GLU A 529 -26.81 -1.38 3.70
CA GLU A 529 -27.91 -0.59 3.15
C GLU A 529 -28.41 0.39 4.22
N GLY A 530 -28.28 1.70 3.99
CA GLY A 530 -28.71 2.67 4.99
C GLY A 530 -28.26 4.11 4.73
N GLU A 531 -28.35 4.92 5.77
CA GLU A 531 -27.91 6.31 5.76
C GLU A 531 -26.37 6.44 5.84
N MET A 532 -25.82 7.42 5.13
CA MET A 532 -24.42 7.78 5.15
C MET A 532 -24.30 9.29 5.39
N ARG A 533 -23.34 9.71 6.22
CA ARG A 533 -23.03 11.12 6.48
C ARG A 533 -21.53 11.32 6.43
N ASN A 534 -21.07 12.30 5.66
CA ASN A 534 -19.65 12.61 5.43
C ASN A 534 -18.80 11.38 5.07
N GLY A 535 -19.34 10.46 4.26
CA GLY A 535 -18.66 9.24 3.84
C GLY A 535 -18.60 8.13 4.89
N MET A 536 -19.30 8.30 6.02
CA MET A 536 -19.37 7.30 7.09
C MET A 536 -20.79 6.76 7.27
N LEU A 537 -20.92 5.48 7.62
CA LEU A 537 -22.22 4.90 7.99
C LEU A 537 -22.76 5.65 9.21
N SER A 538 -23.99 6.14 9.11
CA SER A 538 -24.60 6.96 10.16
C SER A 538 -26.12 6.90 10.07
N GLY A 539 -26.85 7.00 11.18
CA GLY A 539 -28.31 6.90 11.16
C GLY A 539 -28.77 5.44 11.02
N GLN A 540 -29.92 5.20 10.40
CA GLN A 540 -30.46 3.83 10.31
C GLN A 540 -29.80 3.04 9.18
N GLY A 541 -29.45 1.77 9.44
CA GLY A 541 -28.88 0.90 8.41
C GLY A 541 -28.96 -0.59 8.71
N ILE A 542 -28.70 -1.38 7.68
CA ILE A 542 -28.72 -2.84 7.66
C ILE A 542 -27.38 -3.34 7.11
N MET A 543 -26.73 -4.27 7.79
CA MET A 543 -25.56 -5.00 7.32
C MET A 543 -25.96 -6.45 7.02
N LEU A 544 -25.58 -6.93 5.84
CA LEU A 544 -25.85 -8.27 5.33
C LEU A 544 -24.52 -8.99 5.04
N SER A 545 -24.51 -10.31 5.19
CA SER A 545 -23.42 -11.17 4.73
C SER A 545 -23.38 -11.24 3.20
N ASN A 546 -22.32 -11.83 2.65
CA ASN A 546 -22.22 -12.15 1.22
C ASN A 546 -23.36 -13.05 0.71
N ASP A 547 -23.87 -13.95 1.55
CA ASP A 547 -25.03 -14.81 1.27
C ASP A 547 -26.38 -14.10 1.47
N GLY A 548 -26.37 -12.82 1.87
CA GLY A 548 -27.58 -12.02 2.10
C GLY A 548 -28.22 -12.19 3.49
N ASN A 549 -27.57 -12.90 4.41
CA ASN A 549 -28.08 -13.06 5.78
C ASN A 549 -27.91 -11.78 6.59
N LEU A 550 -28.90 -11.46 7.42
CA LEU A 550 -28.85 -10.29 8.29
C LEU A 550 -27.75 -10.42 9.35
N ILE A 551 -26.75 -9.54 9.32
CA ILE A 551 -25.71 -9.43 10.36
C ILE A 551 -26.13 -8.43 11.42
N TYR A 552 -26.60 -7.25 10.99
CA TYR A 552 -27.00 -6.17 11.88
C TYR A 552 -28.11 -5.32 11.29
N ARG A 553 -29.05 -4.84 12.12
CA ARG A 553 -30.01 -3.79 11.78
C ARG A 553 -30.09 -2.82 12.96
N GLY A 554 -29.92 -1.54 12.71
CA GLY A 554 -30.07 -0.52 13.75
C GLY A 554 -29.36 0.78 13.42
N GLU A 555 -29.06 1.53 14.47
CA GLU A 555 -28.40 2.83 14.38
C GLU A 555 -26.88 2.69 14.23
N TYR A 556 -26.32 3.56 13.39
CA TYR A 556 -24.89 3.70 13.16
C TYR A 556 -24.43 5.12 13.52
N ALA A 557 -23.20 5.22 14.02
CA ALA A 557 -22.45 6.46 14.08
C ALA A 557 -20.97 6.18 13.77
N ASN A 558 -20.37 6.99 12.90
CA ASN A 558 -18.95 6.90 12.54
C ASN A 558 -18.52 5.47 12.11
N ASN A 559 -19.31 4.83 11.24
CA ASN A 559 -19.11 3.46 10.74
C ASN A 559 -19.38 2.32 11.73
N LEU A 560 -19.76 2.62 12.98
CA LEU A 560 -19.97 1.61 14.02
C LEU A 560 -21.43 1.58 14.46
N PRO A 561 -21.97 0.39 14.81
CA PRO A 561 -23.23 0.29 15.54
C PRO A 561 -23.23 1.19 16.78
N ASN A 562 -24.18 2.12 16.88
CA ASN A 562 -24.26 3.08 17.98
C ASN A 562 -25.72 3.54 18.12
N GLY A 563 -26.33 3.32 19.29
CA GLY A 563 -27.78 3.44 19.49
C GLY A 563 -28.46 2.08 19.62
N TYR A 564 -29.74 1.97 19.29
CA TYR A 564 -30.46 0.69 19.41
C TYR A 564 -30.30 -0.17 18.14
N GLY A 565 -30.16 -1.48 18.30
CA GLY A 565 -30.11 -2.40 17.17
C GLY A 565 -30.23 -3.87 17.51
N VAL A 566 -30.25 -4.69 16.44
CA VAL A 566 -30.27 -6.15 16.49
C VAL A 566 -29.06 -6.68 15.74
N ARG A 567 -28.21 -7.48 16.39
CA ARG A 567 -27.03 -8.13 15.80
C ARG A 567 -27.15 -9.65 15.88
N PHE A 568 -26.98 -10.33 14.76
CA PHE A 568 -26.81 -11.78 14.74
C PHE A 568 -25.34 -12.11 14.93
N VAL A 569 -25.04 -12.95 15.93
CA VAL A 569 -23.69 -13.46 16.20
C VAL A 569 -23.42 -14.70 15.35
N ASN A 570 -24.43 -15.55 15.21
CA ASN A 570 -24.48 -16.69 14.30
C ASN A 570 -25.96 -17.05 14.01
N GLU A 571 -26.23 -18.18 13.35
CA GLU A 571 -27.59 -18.61 13.00
C GLU A 571 -28.53 -18.83 14.21
N TYR A 572 -27.97 -19.05 15.41
CA TYR A 572 -28.72 -19.38 16.62
C TYR A 572 -28.65 -18.30 17.71
N GLU A 573 -27.70 -17.38 17.59
CA GLU A 573 -27.42 -16.36 18.61
C GLU A 573 -27.62 -14.96 18.06
N ARG A 574 -28.39 -14.15 18.78
CA ARG A 574 -28.61 -12.74 18.45
C ARG A 574 -28.69 -11.87 19.69
N TYR A 575 -28.26 -10.64 19.54
CA TYR A 575 -28.42 -9.58 20.53
C TYR A 575 -29.39 -8.52 20.04
N GLU A 576 -30.24 -8.02 20.92
CA GLU A 576 -31.16 -6.92 20.68
C GLU A 576 -31.07 -5.93 21.84
N GLY A 577 -30.62 -4.70 21.59
CA GLY A 577 -30.39 -3.73 22.65
C GLY A 577 -29.53 -2.55 22.23
N GLY A 578 -28.92 -1.90 23.22
CA GLY A 578 -28.05 -0.74 23.01
C GLY A 578 -26.65 -1.10 22.52
N PHE A 579 -26.09 -0.18 21.72
CA PHE A 579 -24.74 -0.24 21.20
C PHE A 579 -24.02 1.08 21.47
N CYS A 580 -22.74 0.98 21.82
CA CYS A 580 -21.82 2.10 21.88
C CYS A 580 -20.50 1.67 21.21
N ASP A 581 -20.06 2.40 20.19
CA ASP A 581 -18.83 2.14 19.44
C ASP A 581 -18.69 0.68 18.97
N GLY A 582 -19.79 0.08 18.50
CA GLY A 582 -19.83 -1.29 17.98
C GLY A 582 -19.95 -2.39 19.04
N LEU A 583 -19.88 -2.04 20.33
CA LEU A 583 -20.01 -2.97 21.45
C LEU A 583 -21.42 -2.95 22.04
N PHE A 584 -21.88 -4.09 22.55
CA PHE A 584 -23.12 -4.17 23.33
C PHE A 584 -23.00 -3.28 24.57
N SER A 585 -24.00 -2.45 24.83
CA SER A 585 -23.97 -1.46 25.90
C SER A 585 -25.38 -1.11 26.40
N GLY A 586 -25.50 -0.78 27.68
CA GLY A 586 -26.78 -0.42 28.29
C GLY A 586 -27.72 -1.62 28.39
N GLN A 587 -29.02 -1.41 28.16
CA GLN A 587 -30.01 -2.48 28.29
C GLN A 587 -30.11 -3.30 26.99
N GLY A 588 -30.20 -4.62 27.11
CA GLY A 588 -30.44 -5.49 25.96
C GLY A 588 -30.77 -6.93 26.32
N THR A 589 -31.12 -7.71 25.30
CA THR A 589 -31.45 -9.13 25.40
C THR A 589 -30.60 -9.93 24.43
N TYR A 590 -29.90 -10.94 24.93
CA TYR A 590 -29.10 -11.87 24.14
C TYR A 590 -29.78 -13.23 24.12
N TYR A 591 -30.18 -13.67 22.94
CA TYR A 591 -30.82 -14.95 22.69
C TYR A 591 -29.78 -15.98 22.21
N TYR A 592 -29.88 -17.21 22.70
CA TYR A 592 -29.11 -18.38 22.26
C TYR A 592 -30.06 -19.57 22.04
N GLN A 593 -29.55 -20.70 21.52
CA GLN A 593 -30.34 -21.84 20.99
C GLN A 593 -31.63 -22.19 21.76
N GLN A 594 -31.63 -22.13 23.10
CA GLN A 594 -32.80 -22.42 23.95
C GLN A 594 -32.90 -21.54 25.20
N GLY A 595 -32.51 -20.27 25.11
CA GLY A 595 -32.68 -19.35 26.23
C GLY A 595 -32.29 -17.93 25.89
N TYR A 596 -32.37 -17.06 26.89
CA TYR A 596 -31.93 -15.69 26.74
C TYR A 596 -31.44 -15.14 28.06
N TRP A 597 -30.59 -14.14 27.95
CA TRP A 597 -30.26 -13.24 29.04
C TRP A 597 -30.83 -11.86 28.69
N THR A 598 -31.41 -11.15 29.65
CA THR A 598 -31.88 -9.76 29.50
C THR A 598 -31.44 -8.92 30.69
N GLY A 599 -30.83 -7.77 30.43
CA GLY A 599 -30.27 -6.91 31.48
C GLY A 599 -29.25 -5.89 30.95
N GLU A 600 -28.33 -5.50 31.84
CA GLU A 600 -27.28 -4.50 31.57
C GLU A 600 -26.01 -5.06 30.87
N TRP A 601 -25.42 -4.25 30.00
CA TRP A 601 -24.16 -4.49 29.31
C TRP A 601 -23.19 -3.34 29.50
N TYR A 602 -21.91 -3.68 29.64
CA TYR A 602 -20.84 -2.71 29.72
C TYR A 602 -19.64 -3.18 28.88
N GLU A 603 -19.20 -2.35 27.92
CA GLU A 603 -18.04 -2.60 27.05
C GLU A 603 -18.07 -3.97 26.34
N GLY A 604 -19.25 -4.46 25.93
CA GLY A 604 -19.39 -5.75 25.28
C GLY A 604 -19.12 -6.97 26.19
N LYS A 605 -18.87 -6.76 27.49
CA LYS A 605 -18.66 -7.86 28.44
C LYS A 605 -20.00 -8.54 28.74
N ARG A 606 -20.05 -9.85 28.48
CA ARG A 606 -21.20 -10.70 28.77
C ARG A 606 -21.54 -10.68 30.27
N TRP A 607 -22.83 -10.55 30.55
CA TRP A 607 -23.45 -10.66 31.88
C TRP A 607 -22.80 -9.77 32.93
N ASN A 608 -22.96 -8.46 32.79
CA ASN A 608 -22.50 -7.48 33.77
C ASN A 608 -23.64 -6.56 34.18
N GLY A 609 -24.08 -6.68 35.42
CA GLY A 609 -25.16 -5.89 35.98
C GLY A 609 -26.36 -6.74 36.39
N GLN A 610 -27.48 -6.08 36.66
CA GLN A 610 -28.73 -6.73 37.05
C GLN A 610 -29.44 -7.29 35.81
N GLY A 611 -29.94 -8.53 35.90
CA GLY A 611 -30.69 -9.12 34.79
C GLY A 611 -31.38 -10.46 35.10
N LEU A 612 -32.10 -10.96 34.10
CA LEU A 612 -32.73 -12.28 34.08
C LEU A 612 -32.02 -13.16 33.05
N LEU A 613 -31.50 -14.30 33.49
CA LEU A 613 -30.94 -15.37 32.68
C LEU A 613 -31.94 -16.54 32.65
N ILE A 614 -32.30 -17.02 31.46
CA ILE A 614 -33.04 -18.27 31.26
C ILE A 614 -32.11 -19.28 30.61
N HIS A 615 -31.62 -20.25 31.38
CA HIS A 615 -30.68 -21.26 30.93
C HIS A 615 -31.36 -22.31 30.02
N PRO A 616 -30.65 -22.96 29.07
CA PRO A 616 -31.23 -23.97 28.17
C PRO A 616 -31.94 -25.14 28.87
N ASN A 617 -31.56 -25.45 30.11
CA ASN A 617 -32.24 -26.48 30.91
C ASN A 617 -33.58 -26.02 31.52
N GLY A 618 -33.99 -24.76 31.29
CA GLY A 618 -35.20 -24.14 31.83
C GLY A 618 -35.05 -23.45 33.19
N ASN A 619 -33.89 -23.54 33.84
CA ASN A 619 -33.64 -22.81 35.09
C ASN A 619 -33.55 -21.30 34.81
N THR A 620 -34.01 -20.48 35.76
CA THR A 620 -33.95 -19.02 35.65
C THR A 620 -33.16 -18.42 36.80
N PHE A 621 -32.33 -17.42 36.50
CA PHE A 621 -31.62 -16.64 37.51
C PHE A 621 -31.95 -15.16 37.33
N ASN A 622 -32.50 -14.53 38.36
CA ASN A 622 -32.76 -13.10 38.41
C ASN A 622 -31.89 -12.47 39.49
N GLY A 623 -30.86 -11.73 39.11
CA GLY A 623 -29.87 -11.22 40.05
C GLY A 623 -28.79 -10.40 39.38
N TYR A 624 -27.76 -10.06 40.16
CA TYR A 624 -26.60 -9.34 39.68
C TYR A 624 -25.49 -10.31 39.24
N ILE A 625 -24.89 -10.07 38.07
CA ILE A 625 -23.77 -10.84 37.53
C ILE A 625 -22.60 -9.89 37.28
N ALA A 626 -21.38 -10.27 37.63
CA ALA A 626 -20.17 -9.50 37.36
C ALA A 626 -19.13 -10.40 36.67
N ASN A 627 -18.63 -9.96 35.51
CA ASN A 627 -17.67 -10.70 34.68
C ASN A 627 -18.09 -12.15 34.41
N GLY A 628 -19.38 -12.36 34.18
CA GLY A 628 -19.94 -13.68 33.91
C GLY A 628 -20.27 -14.52 35.14
N VAL A 629 -20.08 -13.98 36.36
CA VAL A 629 -20.22 -14.72 37.61
C VAL A 629 -21.30 -14.11 38.50
N ALA A 630 -22.24 -14.91 38.99
CA ALA A 630 -23.30 -14.45 39.89
C ALA A 630 -22.70 -13.93 41.20
N THR A 631 -23.04 -12.68 41.55
CA THR A 631 -22.53 -12.03 42.76
C THR A 631 -23.57 -11.09 43.36
N GLY A 632 -23.64 -11.00 44.69
CA GLY A 632 -24.65 -10.22 45.38
C GLY A 632 -26.03 -10.89 45.34
N ARG A 633 -27.09 -10.11 45.56
CA ARG A 633 -28.44 -10.63 45.76
C ARG A 633 -29.07 -11.14 44.45
N GLY A 634 -29.68 -12.32 44.50
CA GLY A 634 -30.38 -12.91 43.36
C GLY A 634 -31.33 -14.05 43.76
N VAL A 635 -32.14 -14.46 42.79
CA VAL A 635 -33.07 -15.58 42.90
C VAL A 635 -32.79 -16.57 41.78
N LEU A 636 -32.44 -17.81 42.14
CA LEU A 636 -32.28 -18.93 41.22
C LEU A 636 -33.49 -19.84 41.34
N GLN A 637 -34.25 -20.04 40.26
CA GLN A 637 -35.41 -20.91 40.21
C GLN A 637 -35.17 -22.10 39.26
N PHE A 638 -35.52 -23.29 39.74
CA PHE A 638 -35.36 -24.55 39.03
C PHE A 638 -36.66 -24.96 38.32
N THR A 639 -36.54 -25.81 37.29
CA THR A 639 -37.69 -26.32 36.52
C THR A 639 -38.67 -27.17 37.34
N ASP A 640 -38.24 -27.75 38.46
CA ASP A 640 -39.12 -28.47 39.39
C ASP A 640 -39.94 -27.55 40.31
N GLY A 641 -39.75 -26.23 40.19
CA GLY A 641 -40.43 -25.20 40.97
C GLY A 641 -39.71 -24.79 42.25
N SER A 642 -38.65 -25.51 42.67
CA SER A 642 -37.81 -25.08 43.79
C SER A 642 -37.01 -23.82 43.45
N ARG A 643 -36.56 -23.08 44.47
CA ARG A 643 -35.73 -21.88 44.29
C ARG A 643 -34.78 -21.61 45.45
N PHE A 644 -33.71 -20.88 45.17
CA PHE A 644 -32.87 -20.20 46.15
C PHE A 644 -33.09 -18.69 46.05
N ASP A 645 -33.29 -18.02 47.19
CA ASP A 645 -33.40 -16.56 47.31
C ASP A 645 -32.35 -16.07 48.32
N GLY A 646 -31.34 -15.32 47.83
CA GLY A 646 -30.24 -14.89 48.67
C GLY A 646 -29.06 -14.28 47.93
N ASP A 647 -27.95 -14.14 48.63
CA ASP A 647 -26.70 -13.61 48.12
C ASP A 647 -25.84 -14.72 47.50
N PHE A 648 -25.18 -14.38 46.41
CA PHE A 648 -24.21 -15.20 45.69
C PHE A 648 -22.81 -14.62 45.82
N TYR A 649 -21.80 -15.48 45.90
CA TYR A 649 -20.39 -15.09 45.83
C TYR A 649 -19.63 -16.06 44.93
N ASN A 650 -19.16 -15.56 43.79
CA ASN A 650 -18.49 -16.34 42.76
C ASN A 650 -19.27 -17.59 42.34
N ASP A 651 -20.54 -17.44 41.94
CA ASP A 651 -21.50 -18.50 41.59
C ASP A 651 -21.97 -19.40 42.75
N ASN A 652 -21.42 -19.22 43.96
CA ASN A 652 -21.80 -20.03 45.12
C ASN A 652 -22.89 -19.34 45.95
N TYR A 653 -23.82 -20.14 46.49
CA TYR A 653 -24.78 -19.70 47.50
C TYR A 653 -24.04 -19.21 48.75
N TYR A 654 -24.35 -18.00 49.23
CA TYR A 654 -23.67 -17.39 50.38
C TYR A 654 -24.60 -17.19 51.58
N ASN A 655 -25.56 -16.27 51.48
CA ASN A 655 -26.56 -15.99 52.53
C ASN A 655 -27.96 -16.05 51.93
N GLY A 656 -28.78 -17.03 52.28
CA GLY A 656 -30.07 -17.18 51.62
C GLY A 656 -30.93 -18.32 52.11
N THR A 657 -32.12 -18.41 51.52
CA THR A 657 -33.12 -19.43 51.86
C THR A 657 -33.48 -20.25 50.62
N VAL A 658 -33.56 -21.56 50.80
CA VAL A 658 -34.02 -22.50 49.77
C VAL A 658 -35.48 -22.83 50.03
N TYR A 659 -36.29 -22.74 48.99
CA TYR A 659 -37.71 -23.09 48.99
C TYR A 659 -37.99 -24.26 48.04
N ASN A 660 -38.89 -25.16 48.43
CA ASN A 660 -39.46 -26.15 47.50
C ASN A 660 -40.56 -25.53 46.60
N ALA A 661 -41.11 -26.34 45.70
CA ALA A 661 -42.19 -25.92 44.79
C ALA A 661 -43.48 -25.43 45.49
N HIS A 662 -43.67 -25.74 46.77
CA HIS A 662 -44.80 -25.32 47.60
C HIS A 662 -44.46 -24.12 48.51
N ASN A 663 -43.36 -23.41 48.24
CA ASN A 663 -42.86 -22.29 49.05
C ASN A 663 -42.49 -22.64 50.50
N GLN A 664 -42.23 -23.90 50.81
CA GLN A 664 -41.75 -24.30 52.14
C GLN A 664 -40.23 -24.21 52.20
N ILE A 665 -39.70 -23.73 53.32
CA ILE A 665 -38.26 -23.63 53.54
C ILE A 665 -37.69 -25.03 53.73
N ILE A 666 -36.77 -25.41 52.85
CA ILE A 666 -36.08 -26.71 52.88
C ILE A 666 -34.58 -26.57 53.15
N GLY A 667 -34.06 -25.33 53.20
CA GLY A 667 -32.74 -25.07 53.73
C GLY A 667 -32.36 -23.60 53.84
N VAL A 668 -31.28 -23.33 54.58
CA VAL A 668 -30.77 -21.98 54.85
C VAL A 668 -29.25 -21.97 54.75
N TYR A 669 -28.71 -20.98 54.04
CA TYR A 669 -27.28 -20.72 53.88
C TYR A 669 -26.87 -19.49 54.70
N VAL A 670 -25.77 -19.61 55.43
CA VAL A 670 -25.12 -18.50 56.14
C VAL A 670 -23.62 -18.59 55.91
N ASN A 671 -23.03 -17.53 55.37
CA ASN A 671 -21.60 -17.41 55.03
C ASN A 671 -21.07 -18.55 54.15
N GLY A 672 -21.91 -19.08 53.26
CA GLY A 672 -21.55 -20.17 52.34
C GLY A 672 -21.74 -21.58 52.92
N GLU A 673 -22.13 -21.71 54.19
CA GLU A 673 -22.40 -22.99 54.84
C GLU A 673 -23.90 -23.23 55.03
N VAL A 674 -24.31 -24.49 54.82
CA VAL A 674 -25.69 -24.94 55.07
C VAL A 674 -25.91 -25.06 56.58
N GLN A 675 -26.83 -24.27 57.12
CA GLN A 675 -27.21 -24.32 58.53
C GLN A 675 -28.40 -25.26 58.78
N GLN A 676 -29.21 -25.50 57.75
CA GLN A 676 -30.37 -26.41 57.79
C GLN A 676 -30.61 -26.93 56.36
N ALA A 677 -30.74 -28.24 56.16
CA ALA A 677 -31.13 -28.83 54.87
C ALA A 677 -31.81 -30.20 55.02
N GLU A 678 -32.78 -30.49 54.17
CA GLU A 678 -33.25 -31.87 53.94
C GLU A 678 -32.18 -32.67 53.14
N ARG A 679 -31.83 -33.88 53.60
CA ARG A 679 -30.77 -34.74 53.03
C ARG A 679 -30.89 -35.00 51.52
N THR A 680 -32.10 -35.01 50.98
CA THR A 680 -32.36 -35.23 49.54
C THR A 680 -31.97 -34.04 48.66
N PHE A 681 -31.74 -32.85 49.25
CA PHE A 681 -31.44 -31.61 48.54
C PHE A 681 -29.91 -31.33 48.44
N GLU A 682 -29.12 -31.71 49.45
CA GLU A 682 -27.65 -31.53 49.46
C GLU A 682 -26.96 -32.15 48.24
N GLN A 683 -27.46 -33.30 47.77
CA GLN A 683 -26.90 -34.02 46.63
C GLN A 683 -27.19 -33.35 45.27
N ARG A 684 -28.27 -32.55 45.17
CA ARG A 684 -28.67 -31.83 43.94
C ARG A 684 -27.98 -30.46 43.78
N ILE A 685 -27.61 -29.83 44.89
CA ILE A 685 -26.89 -28.55 44.94
C ILE A 685 -25.51 -28.66 44.27
N ILE A 686 -24.80 -29.76 44.55
CA ILE A 686 -23.44 -30.02 44.04
C ILE A 686 -23.42 -30.12 42.51
N ASP A 687 -24.44 -30.74 41.92
CA ASP A 687 -24.52 -30.95 40.46
C ASP A 687 -24.93 -29.68 39.69
N THR A 688 -25.56 -28.68 40.34
CA THR A 688 -26.17 -27.54 39.63
C THR A 688 -25.38 -26.23 39.75
N ALA A 689 -24.61 -26.02 40.83
CA ALA A 689 -23.72 -24.86 40.97
C ALA A 689 -22.53 -24.91 40.00
N LEU A 690 -22.12 -26.11 39.59
CA LEU A 690 -21.03 -26.34 38.65
C LEU A 690 -21.52 -26.22 37.19
N GLY A 691 -21.82 -25.00 36.74
CA GLY A 691 -21.85 -24.72 35.29
C GLY A 691 -22.95 -23.82 34.73
N MET A 692 -23.91 -23.35 35.53
CA MET A 692 -24.95 -22.44 35.02
C MET A 692 -24.40 -21.14 34.42
N PHE A 693 -23.22 -20.72 34.88
CA PHE A 693 -22.58 -19.45 34.50
C PHE A 693 -21.23 -19.65 33.78
N LYS A 694 -20.94 -20.87 33.27
CA LYS A 694 -19.66 -21.20 32.60
C LYS A 694 -19.73 -21.26 31.06
N PHE A 695 -20.63 -20.50 30.43
CA PHE A 695 -20.89 -20.54 28.98
C PHE A 695 -20.23 -19.41 28.16
#